data_AF-A0A841Z5H4-F1
#
_entry.id   AF-A0A841Z5H4-F1
#
_cell.length_a   1.000
_cell.length_b   1.000
_cell.length_c   1.000
_cell.angle_alpha   90.00
_cell.angle_beta   90.00
_cell.angle_gamma   90.00
#
_symmetry.space_group_name_H-M   'P 1'
#
loop_
_entity.id
_entity.type
_entity.pdbx_description
1 polymer ?
#
loop_
_entity_poly.entity_id
_entity_poly.type
_entity_poly.pdbx_seq_one_letter_code
_entity_poly.pdbx_strand_id
1 'polypeptide(L)'
;MKKKQTLLFLIVLVGIIMVGFGRPIYADELKTKQINSLEKTPWFQNAGLTKGITQDKQDLGIILPANMELEVRQTNPIFTDSLVLELLNDDRQTEKEKTVTSAWQTISSNYVTVPFIRTPRGEVRPVLEYRVKGDSKPLPIYTDGSKESEFFGKWDSTNAEFGLITSKYFQMLVPKLDKVYVRNMPDFSSIDQLCAYYSDIFETYNKLAGISFSPVNPTDKNIPNRYFIKANAHGEGYAYYGVLETGQNESSISAYLTKGWVVLHEIAHGYQGAFMERSSFDVNEVWNNIYAESYERKYYGADYLTKGTQTKNGEKEVREASFNKVWQLEHQALNKWSGSDKERLFSLFMRKGGDEGLTNFNQQYRKLANTPNFVRENYDLLDLMSKYFGETSGFDFTPVLESVRGTTEEKLQQDIEYKDYKAVAPLKELVSASELENAQKKLNLESYLSLVDTDQMAELKLTGNATIKLSIDDFSQISGGNLVIKNGAKIVKTVKITSETINLGSLPKGIYTVYVPTGNSQKYSIDQRYLKVQNDENTLTMKYTPKKMSHLINPVNISMLGLAEWKIGYLDVDIEKEQMVVNINKAYPNFLFGNSQYMKVQVIDEKGKEIYNKEIKGDNEALFSDKVVIKEGYKISIFYAEPNFLRFNNAGFMDKNIIFTVTASGLQDASLGANGLDWVKVKIDDAAKQIRNNPTMFASDYSTLKDDVLLAIKGLPESARSELMETYKDVLPKDLSQPNPASIEGPSVLNVEQTNTGTLTTQVLPVAADQGVNFESSNKGVMTIDASGNWHAVGKGEAVITITSKVDNHITKKITVKVTEKMDYSLAVNAYKLDSGTLTGKFGKHISKVRLWINGKVVTQATTNAAGEYVFDNASSFIHSATDVVEVVGVDSAYVERARIKVPVTGQSESNTNLTQNPYNIGDMALTGQFGKAIFKVRLFVNGIVVTQATTSEDGTYTFANASNFIKSSTDKIEIVGVDTQYKEVKRIVATVTGKALDTSLQAKEFTFGDKTITGTFGTAISKVRLAVNGTIVQQATTVDGGFTFTSTNYLIKNPTDKVEIIGVDAQYKEIKRIVLN
;
A
#
# COMPACT_ATOMS: atom_id res chain seq x y z
N MET A 1 -59.39 -44.35 -5.72
CA MET A 1 -58.86 -44.10 -4.36
C MET A 1 -59.29 -42.70 -3.91
N LYS A 2 -60.56 -42.38 -3.67
CA LYS A 2 -61.37 -42.56 -2.44
C LYS A 2 -60.59 -42.80 -1.14
N LYS A 3 -60.83 -41.89 -0.18
CA LYS A 3 -60.47 -41.86 1.27
C LYS A 3 -59.01 -41.57 1.63
N LYS A 4 -58.67 -40.28 1.81
CA LYS A 4 -57.69 -39.75 2.82
C LYS A 4 -57.49 -38.21 2.80
N GLN A 5 -58.53 -37.41 2.56
CA GLN A 5 -58.45 -35.93 2.63
C GLN A 5 -59.62 -35.30 3.42
N THR A 6 -60.09 -35.98 4.46
CA THR A 6 -61.17 -35.48 5.32
C THR A 6 -60.81 -35.73 6.78
N LEU A 7 -59.68 -35.16 7.23
CA LEU A 7 -59.32 -35.17 8.65
C LEU A 7 -58.29 -34.07 8.98
N LEU A 8 -58.57 -32.81 8.60
CA LEU A 8 -57.90 -31.65 9.19
C LEU A 8 -58.74 -30.35 9.16
N PHE A 9 -60.03 -30.46 8.83
CA PHE A 9 -60.95 -29.32 8.73
C PHE A 9 -62.14 -29.40 9.71
N LEU A 10 -62.06 -30.28 10.73
CA LEU A 10 -63.16 -30.60 11.64
C LEU A 10 -62.82 -30.50 13.14
N ILE A 11 -61.82 -29.71 13.54
CA ILE A 11 -61.46 -29.48 14.96
C ILE A 11 -61.71 -28.03 15.43
N VAL A 12 -62.21 -27.14 14.57
CA VAL A 12 -62.54 -25.74 14.96
C VAL A 12 -64.06 -25.45 14.92
N LEU A 13 -64.91 -26.43 14.60
CA LEU A 13 -66.37 -26.21 14.46
C LEU A 13 -67.25 -27.06 15.38
N VAL A 14 -66.79 -27.39 16.60
CA VAL A 14 -67.65 -27.92 17.68
C VAL A 14 -67.35 -27.17 18.97
N GLY A 15 -67.89 -25.96 19.05
CA GLY A 15 -67.84 -25.12 20.25
C GLY A 15 -68.78 -23.92 20.22
N ILE A 16 -69.62 -23.75 19.19
CA ILE A 16 -70.61 -22.67 19.11
C ILE A 16 -71.85 -23.17 18.36
N ILE A 17 -72.69 -23.96 19.02
CA ILE A 17 -74.15 -23.97 18.77
C ILE A 17 -74.83 -24.09 20.13
N MET A 18 -75.02 -22.96 20.79
CA MET A 18 -76.23 -22.72 21.58
C MET A 18 -76.82 -21.42 21.05
N VAL A 19 -77.81 -21.53 20.17
CA VAL A 19 -78.77 -20.46 19.92
C VAL A 19 -79.58 -20.31 21.20
N GLY A 20 -79.08 -19.48 22.11
CA GLY A 20 -79.83 -19.04 23.28
C GLY A 20 -80.58 -17.77 22.91
N PHE A 21 -81.91 -17.85 22.83
CA PHE A 21 -82.73 -16.69 23.17
C PHE A 21 -82.19 -16.13 24.49
N GLY A 22 -81.74 -14.87 24.50
CA GLY A 22 -81.09 -14.26 25.65
C GLY A 22 -82.00 -14.30 26.87
N ARG A 23 -81.80 -15.30 27.74
CA ARG A 23 -82.34 -15.25 29.10
C ARG A 23 -81.49 -14.27 29.91
N PRO A 24 -82.08 -13.54 30.88
CA PRO A 24 -81.31 -12.78 31.85
C PRO A 24 -80.28 -13.73 32.51
N ILE A 25 -79.07 -13.23 32.70
CA ILE A 25 -78.08 -13.93 33.53
C ILE A 25 -78.58 -13.77 34.97
N TYR A 26 -78.97 -14.88 35.58
CA TYR A 26 -79.42 -14.85 36.96
C TYR A 26 -78.24 -14.44 37.86
N ALA A 27 -78.52 -13.54 38.81
CA ALA A 27 -77.59 -13.23 39.88
C ALA A 27 -77.04 -14.54 40.49
N ASP A 28 -75.75 -14.55 40.84
CA ASP A 28 -75.05 -15.67 41.48
C ASP A 28 -74.79 -16.93 40.63
N GLU A 29 -75.12 -16.95 39.34
CA GLU A 29 -74.77 -18.08 38.47
C GLU A 29 -73.25 -18.23 38.30
N LEU A 30 -72.70 -19.39 38.66
CA LEU A 30 -71.29 -19.73 38.44
C LEU A 30 -71.04 -20.05 36.96
N LYS A 31 -70.16 -19.28 36.33
CA LYS A 31 -69.72 -19.47 34.95
C LYS A 31 -68.26 -19.88 34.90
N THR A 32 -67.94 -20.74 33.94
CA THR A 32 -66.57 -21.18 33.67
C THR A 32 -66.21 -20.85 32.24
N LYS A 33 -65.06 -20.20 32.02
CA LYS A 33 -64.52 -19.87 30.70
C LYS A 33 -63.07 -20.29 30.61
N GLN A 34 -62.75 -21.14 29.64
CA GLN A 34 -61.35 -21.38 29.28
C GLN A 34 -60.83 -20.17 28.51
N ILE A 35 -59.72 -19.61 28.98
CA ILE A 35 -59.10 -18.42 28.40
C ILE A 35 -58.03 -18.88 27.40
N ASN A 36 -58.11 -18.38 26.17
CA ASN A 36 -57.09 -18.63 25.16
C ASN A 36 -55.78 -17.92 25.53
N SER A 37 -54.65 -18.44 25.03
CA SER A 37 -53.33 -17.86 25.23
C SER A 37 -52.67 -17.57 23.89
N LEU A 38 -51.89 -16.49 23.82
CA LEU A 38 -51.04 -16.17 22.68
C LEU A 38 -49.61 -16.63 22.91
N GLU A 39 -48.87 -16.85 21.83
CA GLU A 39 -47.44 -17.20 21.90
C GLU A 39 -46.61 -16.04 22.46
N LYS A 40 -45.54 -16.36 23.21
CA LYS A 40 -44.54 -15.36 23.61
C LYS A 40 -43.70 -15.00 22.37
N THR A 41 -43.47 -13.70 22.17
CA THR A 41 -42.84 -13.17 20.95
C THR A 41 -41.55 -12.41 21.28
N PRO A 42 -40.48 -13.08 21.75
CA PRO A 42 -39.21 -12.41 22.05
C PRO A 42 -38.67 -11.68 20.82
N TRP A 43 -38.93 -12.18 19.60
CA TRP A 43 -38.46 -11.53 18.37
C TRP A 43 -39.08 -10.16 18.10
N PHE A 44 -40.35 -9.97 18.47
CA PHE A 44 -41.00 -8.66 18.43
C PHE A 44 -40.54 -7.75 19.57
N GLN A 45 -40.43 -8.29 20.79
CA GLN A 45 -40.01 -7.51 21.96
C GLN A 45 -38.59 -6.96 21.81
N ASN A 46 -37.64 -7.80 21.40
CA ASN A 46 -36.24 -7.39 21.22
C ASN A 46 -36.09 -6.31 20.14
N ALA A 47 -36.92 -6.38 19.08
CA ALA A 47 -36.94 -5.40 18.00
C ALA A 47 -37.83 -4.17 18.29
N GLY A 48 -38.52 -4.12 19.43
CA GLY A 48 -39.47 -3.06 19.79
C GLY A 48 -40.74 -3.02 18.93
N LEU A 49 -41.05 -4.08 18.19
CA LEU A 49 -42.27 -4.16 17.37
C LEU A 49 -43.47 -4.50 18.26
N THR A 50 -44.30 -3.51 18.58
CA THR A 50 -45.39 -3.70 19.55
C THR A 50 -46.68 -4.22 18.92
N LYS A 51 -47.06 -3.80 17.71
CA LYS A 51 -48.14 -4.33 16.86
C LYS A 51 -49.40 -4.83 17.59
N GLY A 52 -49.85 -4.14 18.65
CA GLY A 52 -50.97 -4.54 19.49
C GLY A 52 -50.79 -5.85 20.27
N ILE A 53 -49.56 -6.36 20.46
CA ILE A 53 -49.29 -7.68 21.04
C ILE A 53 -49.83 -7.83 22.47
N THR A 54 -49.96 -6.72 23.21
CA THR A 54 -50.50 -6.63 24.57
C THR A 54 -51.94 -6.14 24.63
N GLN A 55 -52.55 -5.84 23.48
CA GLN A 55 -53.90 -5.29 23.41
C GLN A 55 -54.99 -6.37 23.31
N ASP A 56 -54.67 -7.62 22.94
CA ASP A 56 -55.69 -8.66 22.75
C ASP A 56 -56.42 -8.98 24.07
N LYS A 57 -57.77 -9.01 24.02
CA LYS A 57 -58.63 -9.23 25.18
C LYS A 57 -59.74 -10.24 24.91
N GLN A 58 -60.20 -10.90 25.97
CA GLN A 58 -61.31 -11.86 25.94
C GLN A 58 -62.45 -11.36 26.83
N ASP A 59 -63.58 -10.98 26.21
CA ASP A 59 -64.76 -10.46 26.92
C ASP A 59 -65.43 -11.55 27.79
N LEU A 60 -66.16 -11.18 28.83
CA LEU A 60 -67.00 -12.13 29.59
C LEU A 60 -68.44 -12.23 29.06
N GLY A 61 -68.75 -11.58 27.94
CA GLY A 61 -70.07 -11.54 27.30
C GLY A 61 -71.13 -10.71 28.02
N ILE A 62 -70.73 -9.88 28.99
CA ILE A 62 -71.62 -9.14 29.88
C ILE A 62 -71.24 -7.67 29.98
N ILE A 63 -72.23 -6.84 30.30
CA ILE A 63 -72.06 -5.47 30.79
C ILE A 63 -72.37 -5.49 32.29
N LEU A 64 -71.39 -5.08 33.08
CA LEU A 64 -71.47 -4.97 34.54
C LEU A 64 -72.01 -3.57 34.90
N PRO A 65 -73.19 -3.46 35.52
CA PRO A 65 -73.71 -2.17 35.97
C PRO A 65 -72.85 -1.53 37.06
N ALA A 66 -72.99 -0.22 37.23
CA ALA A 66 -72.34 0.52 38.30
C ALA A 66 -72.63 -0.11 39.68
N ASN A 67 -71.58 -0.23 40.49
CA ASN A 67 -71.54 -0.77 41.84
C ASN A 67 -71.88 -2.27 41.97
N MET A 68 -72.11 -2.99 40.86
CA MET A 68 -72.29 -4.45 40.91
C MET A 68 -70.95 -5.16 41.08
N GLU A 69 -70.96 -6.24 41.88
CA GLU A 69 -69.76 -7.01 42.16
C GLU A 69 -69.62 -8.19 41.19
N LEU A 70 -68.40 -8.36 40.68
CA LEU A 70 -67.96 -9.51 39.92
C LEU A 70 -66.96 -10.29 40.77
N GLU A 71 -67.29 -11.53 41.10
CA GLU A 71 -66.37 -12.45 41.75
C GLU A 71 -65.68 -13.31 40.69
N VAL A 72 -64.36 -13.48 40.83
CA VAL A 72 -63.53 -14.28 39.92
C VAL A 72 -62.52 -15.14 40.65
N ARG A 73 -62.12 -16.25 40.03
CA ARG A 73 -60.92 -17.03 40.38
C ARG A 73 -60.39 -17.79 39.17
N GLN A 74 -59.11 -18.13 39.21
CA GLN A 74 -58.45 -18.99 38.24
C GLN A 74 -58.35 -20.41 38.81
N THR A 75 -58.73 -21.44 38.06
CA THR A 75 -58.83 -22.83 38.59
C THR A 75 -57.90 -23.84 37.93
N ASN A 76 -57.15 -23.49 36.89
CA ASN A 76 -56.16 -24.40 36.31
C ASN A 76 -54.84 -24.36 37.11
N PRO A 77 -54.50 -25.41 37.87
CA PRO A 77 -53.35 -25.40 38.79
C PRO A 77 -51.99 -25.40 38.08
N ILE A 78 -51.95 -25.69 36.77
CA ILE A 78 -50.71 -25.71 35.98
C ILE A 78 -50.36 -24.29 35.49
N PHE A 79 -51.33 -23.37 35.47
CA PHE A 79 -51.10 -22.00 35.05
C PHE A 79 -50.44 -21.19 36.17
N THR A 80 -49.19 -20.80 35.97
CA THR A 80 -48.38 -20.05 36.95
C THR A 80 -48.16 -18.59 36.57
N ASP A 81 -48.53 -18.20 35.35
CA ASP A 81 -48.43 -16.81 34.88
C ASP A 81 -49.53 -15.93 35.53
N SER A 82 -49.44 -14.61 35.37
CA SER A 82 -50.48 -13.69 35.88
C SER A 82 -51.67 -13.61 34.92
N LEU A 83 -52.89 -13.65 35.46
CA LEU A 83 -54.13 -13.39 34.72
C LEU A 83 -54.72 -12.07 35.19
N VAL A 84 -55.00 -11.14 34.28
CA VAL A 84 -55.53 -9.81 34.63
C VAL A 84 -56.94 -9.66 34.09
N LEU A 85 -57.87 -9.32 34.97
CA LEU A 85 -59.23 -8.91 34.67
C LEU A 85 -59.29 -7.38 34.61
N GLU A 86 -59.90 -6.84 33.58
CA GLU A 86 -60.07 -5.42 33.31
C GLU A 86 -61.57 -5.11 33.18
N LEU A 87 -62.05 -4.10 33.92
CA LEU A 87 -63.38 -3.53 33.79
C LEU A 87 -63.26 -2.27 32.93
N LEU A 88 -63.52 -2.42 31.62
CA LEU A 88 -63.27 -1.39 30.61
C LEU A 88 -64.55 -0.65 30.20
N ASN A 89 -64.40 0.60 29.75
CA ASN A 89 -65.49 1.44 29.22
C ASN A 89 -64.92 2.53 28.28
N ASP A 90 -65.64 3.63 28.08
CA ASP A 90 -65.28 4.75 27.22
C ASP A 90 -64.38 5.80 27.90
N ASP A 91 -63.83 5.55 29.10
CA ASP A 91 -62.96 6.48 29.80
C ASP A 91 -61.97 5.77 30.75
N ARG A 92 -60.67 5.79 30.40
CA ARG A 92 -59.61 5.12 31.17
C ARG A 92 -59.54 5.52 32.64
N GLN A 93 -60.00 6.72 33.01
CA GLN A 93 -59.98 7.17 34.41
C GLN A 93 -61.03 6.47 35.28
N THR A 94 -62.02 5.82 34.66
CA THR A 94 -63.15 5.18 35.34
C THR A 94 -63.07 3.64 35.31
N GLU A 95 -62.03 3.12 34.65
CA GLU A 95 -61.75 1.69 34.51
C GLU A 95 -61.02 1.16 35.74
N LYS A 96 -61.09 -0.16 35.93
CA LYS A 96 -60.38 -0.85 37.02
C LYS A 96 -59.79 -2.15 36.53
N GLU A 97 -58.67 -2.58 37.11
CA GLU A 97 -58.11 -3.90 36.86
C GLU A 97 -57.84 -4.67 38.15
N LYS A 98 -57.76 -6.00 38.04
CA LYS A 98 -57.41 -6.89 39.15
C LYS A 98 -56.67 -8.12 38.64
N THR A 99 -55.56 -8.46 39.30
CA THR A 99 -54.90 -9.75 39.09
C THR A 99 -55.74 -10.87 39.72
N VAL A 100 -56.06 -11.88 38.92
CA VAL A 100 -56.86 -13.05 39.28
C VAL A 100 -55.96 -14.13 39.84
N THR A 101 -56.33 -14.66 41.01
CA THR A 101 -55.61 -15.73 41.72
C THR A 101 -56.45 -17.00 41.79
N SER A 102 -55.92 -18.05 42.44
CA SER A 102 -56.69 -19.26 42.72
C SER A 102 -57.77 -19.10 43.79
N ALA A 103 -57.69 -18.03 44.61
CA ALA A 103 -58.71 -17.68 45.58
C ALA A 103 -59.81 -16.82 44.95
N TRP A 104 -61.03 -16.90 45.48
CA TRP A 104 -62.12 -16.00 45.09
C TRP A 104 -61.76 -14.56 45.41
N GLN A 105 -61.94 -13.68 44.42
CA GLN A 105 -61.69 -12.25 44.53
C GLN A 105 -62.85 -11.46 43.94
N THR A 106 -63.25 -10.40 44.62
CA THR A 106 -64.33 -9.50 44.19
C THR A 106 -63.78 -8.22 43.57
N ILE A 107 -64.40 -7.74 42.49
CA ILE A 107 -64.14 -6.42 41.91
C ILE A 107 -65.47 -5.74 41.52
N SER A 108 -65.52 -4.41 41.65
CA SER A 108 -66.66 -3.57 41.23
C SER A 108 -66.16 -2.19 40.80
N SER A 109 -66.92 -1.51 39.93
CA SER A 109 -66.67 -0.12 39.52
C SER A 109 -67.88 0.76 39.84
N ASN A 110 -67.67 2.05 40.09
CA ASN A 110 -68.75 3.03 40.27
C ASN A 110 -69.44 3.38 38.93
N TYR A 111 -68.92 2.85 37.83
CA TYR A 111 -69.35 3.11 36.47
C TYR A 111 -69.79 1.81 35.79
N VAL A 112 -70.59 1.94 34.75
CA VAL A 112 -70.91 0.80 33.87
C VAL A 112 -69.64 0.38 33.14
N THR A 113 -69.36 -0.92 33.13
CA THR A 113 -68.13 -1.47 32.54
C THR A 113 -68.39 -2.77 31.81
N VAL A 114 -67.48 -3.14 30.93
CA VAL A 114 -67.45 -4.44 30.24
C VAL A 114 -66.23 -5.21 30.76
N PRO A 115 -66.44 -6.37 31.43
CA PRO A 115 -65.32 -7.18 31.92
C PRO A 115 -64.59 -7.90 30.77
N PHE A 116 -63.28 -7.74 30.73
CA PHE A 116 -62.35 -8.40 29.82
C PHE A 116 -61.22 -9.09 30.58
N ILE A 117 -60.72 -10.19 30.04
CA ILE A 117 -59.47 -10.78 30.45
C ILE A 117 -58.39 -10.37 29.46
N ARG A 118 -57.29 -9.79 29.94
CA ARG A 118 -56.10 -9.55 29.12
C ARG A 118 -55.55 -10.91 28.68
N THR A 119 -55.45 -11.13 27.37
CA THR A 119 -55.08 -12.45 26.86
C THR A 119 -53.67 -12.84 27.35
N PRO A 120 -53.55 -13.91 28.15
CA PRO A 120 -52.26 -14.34 28.68
C PRO A 120 -51.36 -14.88 27.57
N ARG A 121 -50.06 -14.94 27.84
CA ARG A 121 -49.09 -15.47 26.88
C ARG A 121 -48.32 -16.67 27.40
N GLY A 122 -48.33 -17.75 26.63
CA GLY A 122 -47.70 -19.01 26.99
C GLY A 122 -48.51 -20.20 26.48
N GLU A 123 -48.01 -21.40 26.75
CA GLU A 123 -48.62 -22.65 26.30
C GLU A 123 -49.80 -23.09 27.18
N VAL A 124 -49.78 -22.71 28.47
CA VAL A 124 -50.79 -23.12 29.45
C VAL A 124 -51.96 -22.13 29.44
N ARG A 125 -53.17 -22.67 29.21
CA ARG A 125 -54.41 -21.89 29.18
C ARG A 125 -55.06 -21.82 30.56
N PRO A 126 -55.32 -20.62 31.13
CA PRO A 126 -56.04 -20.54 32.39
C PRO A 126 -57.52 -20.89 32.21
N VAL A 127 -58.13 -21.33 33.30
CA VAL A 127 -59.59 -21.50 33.41
C VAL A 127 -60.08 -20.46 34.40
N LEU A 128 -60.96 -19.56 33.93
CA LEU A 128 -61.58 -18.54 34.75
C LEU A 128 -62.95 -19.02 35.20
N GLU A 129 -63.18 -19.00 36.50
CA GLU A 129 -64.53 -19.06 37.06
C GLU A 129 -64.97 -17.67 37.49
N TYR A 130 -66.23 -17.32 37.21
CA TYR A 130 -66.78 -16.02 37.58
C TYR A 130 -68.27 -16.07 37.86
N ARG A 131 -68.76 -15.14 38.69
CA ARG A 131 -70.20 -14.90 38.91
C ARG A 131 -70.46 -13.44 39.25
N VAL A 132 -71.62 -12.94 38.84
CA VAL A 132 -72.06 -11.55 39.11
C VAL A 132 -73.02 -11.55 40.29
N LYS A 133 -72.75 -10.70 41.29
CA LYS A 133 -73.63 -10.46 42.44
C LYS A 133 -74.67 -9.41 42.08
N GLY A 134 -75.72 -9.84 41.38
CA GLY A 134 -76.81 -8.99 40.90
C GLY A 134 -77.10 -9.19 39.42
N ASP A 135 -77.98 -8.35 38.87
CA ASP A 135 -78.34 -8.40 37.46
C ASP A 135 -77.21 -7.83 36.58
N SER A 136 -76.99 -8.46 35.42
CA SER A 136 -76.10 -7.95 34.37
C SER A 136 -76.80 -7.98 33.02
N LYS A 137 -76.38 -7.13 32.08
CA LYS A 137 -76.89 -7.15 30.71
C LYS A 137 -75.97 -8.01 29.84
N PRO A 138 -76.51 -8.77 28.87
CA PRO A 138 -75.67 -9.43 27.89
C PRO A 138 -75.04 -8.39 26.96
N LEU A 139 -73.74 -8.53 26.67
CA LEU A 139 -73.05 -7.70 25.69
C LEU A 139 -73.54 -8.06 24.27
N PRO A 140 -74.03 -7.10 23.47
CA PRO A 140 -74.18 -7.27 22.02
C PRO A 140 -72.81 -7.43 21.39
N ILE A 141 -72.58 -8.54 20.68
CA ILE A 141 -71.30 -8.84 20.04
C ILE A 141 -71.56 -9.11 18.56
N TYR A 142 -70.83 -8.41 17.71
CA TYR A 142 -70.70 -8.69 16.29
C TYR A 142 -69.35 -9.36 16.06
N THR A 143 -69.37 -10.54 15.45
CA THR A 143 -68.14 -11.19 14.94
C THR A 143 -68.17 -11.07 13.42
N ASP A 144 -67.07 -10.68 12.80
CA ASP A 144 -66.90 -10.60 11.34
C ASP A 144 -67.61 -11.76 10.60
N GLY A 145 -68.50 -11.42 9.65
CA GLY A 145 -69.38 -12.36 8.94
C GLY A 145 -70.70 -12.72 9.65
N SER A 146 -70.98 -12.17 10.84
CA SER A 146 -72.25 -12.36 11.56
C SER A 146 -73.36 -11.48 11.00
N LYS A 147 -74.62 -11.78 11.34
CA LYS A 147 -75.76 -10.99 10.88
C LYS A 147 -75.93 -9.70 11.69
N GLU A 148 -75.86 -8.57 11.02
CA GLU A 148 -76.05 -7.24 11.64
C GLU A 148 -77.42 -7.09 12.29
N SER A 149 -78.47 -7.64 11.68
CA SER A 149 -79.83 -7.58 12.23
C SER A 149 -79.95 -8.25 13.60
N GLU A 150 -79.23 -9.35 13.84
CA GLU A 150 -79.22 -10.04 15.13
C GLU A 150 -78.42 -9.23 16.17
N PHE A 151 -77.26 -8.69 15.78
CA PHE A 151 -76.44 -7.81 16.63
C PHE A 151 -77.21 -6.57 17.08
N PHE A 152 -77.78 -5.84 16.13
CA PHE A 152 -78.56 -4.64 16.38
C PHE A 152 -79.87 -4.93 17.11
N GLY A 153 -80.55 -6.02 16.76
CA GLY A 153 -81.75 -6.46 17.48
C GLY A 153 -81.46 -6.75 18.96
N LYS A 154 -80.32 -7.37 19.25
CA LYS A 154 -79.86 -7.59 20.64
C LYS A 154 -79.51 -6.26 21.33
N TRP A 155 -78.81 -5.36 20.66
CA TRP A 155 -78.43 -4.05 21.24
C TRP A 155 -79.66 -3.18 21.54
N ASP A 156 -80.66 -3.17 20.66
CA ASP A 156 -81.89 -2.41 20.86
C ASP A 156 -82.76 -3.00 21.97
N SER A 157 -83.00 -4.32 21.94
CA SER A 157 -83.88 -4.99 22.92
C SER A 157 -83.34 -4.93 24.36
N THR A 158 -82.02 -4.91 24.53
CA THR A 158 -81.38 -4.84 25.86
C THR A 158 -81.06 -3.41 26.31
N ASN A 159 -81.21 -2.43 25.40
CA ASN A 159 -80.79 -1.05 25.60
C ASN A 159 -79.36 -0.94 26.19
N ALA A 160 -78.46 -1.81 25.71
CA ALA A 160 -77.11 -1.97 26.22
C ALA A 160 -76.26 -0.69 26.02
N GLU A 161 -75.41 -0.40 27.01
CA GLU A 161 -74.51 0.75 27.07
C GLU A 161 -73.32 0.64 26.12
N PHE A 162 -72.97 -0.59 25.73
CA PHE A 162 -71.87 -0.89 24.82
C PHE A 162 -72.25 -2.00 23.85
N GLY A 163 -71.60 -2.00 22.70
CA GLY A 163 -71.53 -3.13 21.78
C GLY A 163 -70.06 -3.46 21.47
N LEU A 164 -69.79 -4.70 21.08
CA LEU A 164 -68.43 -5.15 20.75
C LEU A 164 -68.40 -5.65 19.31
N ILE A 165 -67.53 -5.08 18.48
CA ILE A 165 -67.24 -5.57 17.13
C ILE A 165 -65.91 -6.32 17.19
N THR A 166 -65.84 -7.53 16.65
CA THR A 166 -64.64 -8.37 16.69
C THR A 166 -64.31 -8.91 15.31
N SER A 167 -63.03 -8.90 14.96
CA SER A 167 -62.50 -9.44 13.70
C SER A 167 -61.22 -10.25 13.94
N LYS A 168 -60.58 -10.68 12.85
CA LYS A 168 -59.26 -11.33 12.87
C LYS A 168 -58.16 -10.48 13.53
N TYR A 169 -58.19 -9.16 13.35
CA TYR A 169 -57.08 -8.27 13.73
C TYR A 169 -57.43 -7.21 14.78
N PHE A 170 -58.70 -7.00 15.08
CA PHE A 170 -59.09 -5.99 16.07
C PHE A 170 -60.36 -6.38 16.84
N GLN A 171 -60.58 -5.66 17.94
CA GLN A 171 -61.81 -5.61 18.70
C GLN A 171 -62.14 -4.13 18.96
N MET A 172 -63.39 -3.71 18.75
CA MET A 172 -63.86 -2.36 19.02
C MET A 172 -64.93 -2.38 20.11
N LEU A 173 -64.65 -1.77 21.26
CA LEU A 173 -65.66 -1.51 22.28
C LEU A 173 -66.37 -0.19 21.93
N VAL A 174 -67.59 -0.30 21.41
CA VAL A 174 -68.36 0.82 20.88
C VAL A 174 -69.35 1.31 21.94
N PRO A 175 -69.26 2.58 22.39
CA PRO A 175 -70.23 3.13 23.31
C PRO A 175 -71.58 3.32 22.61
N LYS A 176 -72.66 3.25 23.38
CA LYS A 176 -74.04 3.44 22.88
C LYS A 176 -74.22 4.76 22.11
N LEU A 177 -73.44 5.79 22.47
CA LEU A 177 -73.40 7.07 21.77
C LEU A 177 -73.25 6.89 20.25
N ASP A 178 -72.39 5.95 19.83
CA ASP A 178 -72.07 5.70 18.43
C ASP A 178 -72.94 4.64 17.76
N LYS A 179 -73.93 4.06 18.47
CA LYS A 179 -74.78 3.00 17.91
C LYS A 179 -75.47 3.42 16.62
N VAL A 180 -75.94 4.67 16.53
CA VAL A 180 -76.58 5.21 15.32
C VAL A 180 -75.54 5.43 14.20
N TYR A 181 -74.31 5.79 14.58
CA TYR A 181 -73.21 5.95 13.64
C TYR A 181 -72.80 4.62 13.02
N VAL A 182 -72.66 3.55 13.82
CA VAL A 182 -72.37 2.20 13.30
C VAL A 182 -73.44 1.72 12.31
N ARG A 183 -74.71 2.10 12.50
CA ARG A 183 -75.78 1.77 11.54
C ARG A 183 -75.70 2.54 10.24
N ASN A 184 -75.11 3.73 10.25
CA ASN A 184 -75.11 4.69 9.16
C ASN A 184 -73.70 5.24 8.92
N MET A 185 -72.71 4.35 8.87
CA MET A 185 -71.31 4.75 8.65
C MET A 185 -71.19 5.42 7.28
N PRO A 186 -70.49 6.56 7.15
CA PRO A 186 -70.44 7.30 5.90
C PRO A 186 -69.65 6.57 4.80
N ASP A 187 -68.63 5.80 5.19
CA ASP A 187 -67.70 5.14 4.27
C ASP A 187 -67.94 3.64 4.08
N PHE A 188 -68.85 3.06 4.88
CA PHE A 188 -69.08 1.62 4.96
C PHE A 188 -70.58 1.34 4.96
N SER A 189 -71.02 0.48 4.05
CA SER A 189 -72.43 0.05 3.98
C SER A 189 -72.80 -1.05 4.98
N SER A 190 -71.80 -1.64 5.67
CA SER A 190 -71.98 -2.65 6.72
C SER A 190 -70.75 -2.75 7.63
N ILE A 191 -70.90 -3.40 8.80
CA ILE A 191 -69.82 -3.74 9.73
C ILE A 191 -68.83 -4.73 9.07
N ASP A 192 -69.28 -5.61 8.16
CA ASP A 192 -68.38 -6.46 7.38
C ASP A 192 -67.43 -5.64 6.50
N GLN A 193 -67.92 -4.55 5.87
CA GLN A 193 -67.06 -3.66 5.08
C GLN A 193 -66.06 -2.90 5.95
N LEU A 194 -66.45 -2.50 7.16
CA LEU A 194 -65.52 -1.97 8.16
C LEU A 194 -64.44 -3.01 8.51
N CYS A 195 -64.84 -4.25 8.81
CA CYS A 195 -63.91 -5.34 9.13
C CYS A 195 -62.93 -5.64 7.98
N ALA A 196 -63.43 -5.63 6.74
CA ALA A 196 -62.62 -5.81 5.55
C ALA A 196 -61.60 -4.67 5.36
N TYR A 197 -62.00 -3.42 5.60
CA TYR A 197 -61.11 -2.26 5.52
C TYR A 197 -59.95 -2.34 6.52
N TYR A 198 -60.24 -2.63 7.79
CA TYR A 198 -59.19 -2.82 8.80
C TYR A 198 -58.31 -4.03 8.48
N SER A 199 -58.91 -5.14 8.01
CA SER A 199 -58.14 -6.31 7.59
C SER A 199 -57.16 -5.96 6.47
N ASP A 200 -57.57 -5.14 5.49
CA ASP A 200 -56.70 -4.71 4.42
C ASP A 200 -55.55 -3.80 4.92
N ILE A 201 -55.81 -2.92 5.90
CA ILE A 201 -54.78 -2.12 6.58
C ILE A 201 -53.76 -3.05 7.25
N PHE A 202 -54.21 -3.94 8.12
CA PHE A 202 -53.32 -4.83 8.87
C PHE A 202 -52.53 -5.77 7.96
N GLU A 203 -53.15 -6.35 6.93
CA GLU A 203 -52.43 -7.19 5.96
C GLU A 203 -51.39 -6.37 5.18
N THR A 204 -51.69 -5.12 4.81
CA THR A 204 -50.72 -4.22 4.16
C THR A 204 -49.55 -3.92 5.08
N TYR A 205 -49.81 -3.59 6.34
CA TYR A 205 -48.74 -3.27 7.30
C TYR A 205 -47.94 -4.50 7.70
N ASN A 206 -48.57 -5.67 7.86
CA ASN A 206 -47.89 -6.94 8.06
C ASN A 206 -46.94 -7.26 6.88
N LYS A 207 -47.40 -7.01 5.64
CA LYS A 207 -46.57 -7.18 4.45
C LYS A 207 -45.37 -6.25 4.47
N LEU A 208 -45.57 -4.94 4.70
CA LEU A 208 -44.48 -3.94 4.77
C LEU A 208 -43.52 -4.17 5.95
N ALA A 209 -44.02 -4.70 7.07
CA ALA A 209 -43.18 -5.14 8.17
C ALA A 209 -42.49 -6.47 7.90
N GLY A 210 -42.86 -7.19 6.82
CA GLY A 210 -42.27 -8.47 6.45
C GLY A 210 -42.57 -9.61 7.42
N ILE A 211 -43.77 -9.63 8.00
CA ILE A 211 -44.22 -10.67 8.94
C ILE A 211 -45.37 -11.48 8.35
N SER A 212 -45.41 -12.79 8.64
CA SER A 212 -46.49 -13.67 8.17
C SER A 212 -46.77 -14.79 9.16
N PHE A 213 -47.94 -15.44 9.07
CA PHE A 213 -48.26 -16.61 9.90
C PHE A 213 -47.50 -17.88 9.52
N SER A 214 -46.79 -17.87 8.38
CA SER A 214 -46.00 -18.99 7.88
C SER A 214 -44.71 -18.46 7.27
N PRO A 215 -43.84 -17.84 8.06
CA PRO A 215 -42.62 -17.22 7.56
C PRO A 215 -41.56 -18.28 7.26
N VAL A 216 -40.56 -17.90 6.46
CA VAL A 216 -39.35 -18.70 6.28
C VAL A 216 -38.44 -18.59 7.51
N ASN A 217 -38.27 -17.37 8.04
CA ASN A 217 -37.44 -17.13 9.22
C ASN A 217 -38.30 -17.09 10.50
N PRO A 218 -37.86 -17.71 11.61
CA PRO A 218 -38.58 -17.64 12.88
C PRO A 218 -38.84 -16.22 13.40
N THR A 219 -37.92 -15.28 13.14
CA THR A 219 -38.02 -13.86 13.56
C THR A 219 -39.08 -13.06 12.81
N ASP A 220 -39.68 -13.63 11.76
CA ASP A 220 -40.71 -13.00 10.93
C ASP A 220 -42.11 -13.58 11.20
N LYS A 221 -42.25 -14.42 12.23
CA LYS A 221 -43.51 -15.06 12.60
C LYS A 221 -44.48 -14.04 13.19
N ASN A 222 -45.61 -13.89 12.53
CA ASN A 222 -46.74 -13.13 13.04
C ASN A 222 -47.54 -13.95 14.06
N ILE A 223 -48.21 -13.27 14.98
CA ILE A 223 -49.13 -13.88 15.95
C ILE A 223 -50.55 -13.34 15.76
N PRO A 224 -51.60 -14.12 16.06
CA PRO A 224 -52.99 -13.73 15.80
C PRO A 224 -53.51 -12.83 16.94
N ASN A 225 -52.74 -11.80 17.30
CA ASN A 225 -53.14 -10.82 18.30
C ASN A 225 -54.09 -9.79 17.66
N ARG A 226 -55.06 -9.32 18.43
CA ARG A 226 -55.97 -8.24 18.01
C ARG A 226 -55.61 -6.92 18.69
N TYR A 227 -55.76 -5.83 17.95
CA TYR A 227 -55.78 -4.48 18.51
C TYR A 227 -57.08 -4.30 19.30
N PHE A 228 -57.03 -3.56 20.40
CA PHE A 228 -58.22 -3.21 21.18
C PHE A 228 -58.49 -1.72 21.03
N ILE A 229 -59.60 -1.40 20.37
CA ILE A 229 -59.97 -0.05 19.98
C ILE A 229 -61.15 0.40 20.82
N LYS A 230 -61.07 1.56 21.46
CA LYS A 230 -62.16 2.10 22.29
C LYS A 230 -62.20 3.64 22.27
N ALA A 231 -63.34 4.19 22.68
CA ALA A 231 -63.41 5.59 23.09
C ALA A 231 -62.65 5.79 24.42
N ASN A 232 -62.09 6.98 24.59
CA ASN A 232 -61.45 7.39 25.84
C ASN A 232 -61.65 8.89 26.08
N ALA A 233 -62.62 9.25 26.92
CA ALA A 233 -62.94 10.64 27.25
C ALA A 233 -61.77 11.43 27.87
N HIS A 234 -60.76 10.73 28.41
CA HIS A 234 -59.52 11.30 28.94
C HIS A 234 -58.29 10.61 28.34
N GLY A 235 -58.28 10.47 27.02
CA GLY A 235 -57.16 10.00 26.23
C GLY A 235 -56.07 11.04 26.00
N GLU A 236 -55.07 10.66 25.21
CA GLU A 236 -53.97 11.51 24.78
C GLU A 236 -54.23 12.00 23.35
N GLY A 237 -53.80 13.23 23.02
CA GLY A 237 -53.92 13.79 21.68
C GLY A 237 -55.36 13.86 21.15
N TYR A 238 -55.53 13.72 19.83
CA TYR A 238 -56.84 13.52 19.19
C TYR A 238 -57.23 12.03 19.19
N ALA A 239 -56.25 11.19 18.92
CA ALA A 239 -56.28 9.75 19.03
C ALA A 239 -54.88 9.29 19.47
N TYR A 240 -54.76 8.02 19.86
CA TYR A 240 -53.48 7.47 20.29
C TYR A 240 -53.40 5.95 20.06
N TYR A 241 -52.18 5.48 19.86
CA TYR A 241 -51.78 4.09 20.04
C TYR A 241 -51.09 3.90 21.39
N GLY A 242 -51.64 3.01 22.22
CA GLY A 242 -51.10 2.66 23.53
C GLY A 242 -50.72 1.19 23.66
N VAL A 243 -50.05 0.87 24.77
CA VAL A 243 -49.62 -0.51 25.06
C VAL A 243 -50.81 -1.46 25.21
N LEU A 244 -51.91 -1.01 25.83
CA LEU A 244 -53.06 -1.86 26.16
C LEU A 244 -54.27 -1.67 25.23
N GLU A 245 -54.26 -0.60 24.44
CA GLU A 245 -55.37 -0.18 23.60
C GLU A 245 -54.93 0.89 22.60
N THR A 246 -55.75 1.09 21.59
CA THR A 246 -55.72 2.22 20.65
C THR A 246 -57.04 2.98 20.84
N GLY A 247 -57.02 4.31 20.88
CA GLY A 247 -58.21 5.06 21.28
C GLY A 247 -58.40 6.40 20.59
N GLN A 248 -59.64 6.88 20.63
CA GLN A 248 -60.00 8.27 20.32
C GLN A 248 -60.12 9.03 21.64
N ASN A 249 -59.54 10.22 21.73
CA ASN A 249 -59.62 11.05 22.93
C ASN A 249 -60.97 11.79 23.03
N GLU A 250 -62.06 11.03 23.00
CA GLU A 250 -63.43 11.49 23.16
C GLU A 250 -64.27 10.35 23.75
N SER A 251 -65.51 10.65 24.17
CA SER A 251 -66.51 9.62 24.54
C SER A 251 -67.09 8.88 23.31
N SER A 252 -66.66 9.25 22.11
CA SER A 252 -67.04 8.63 20.84
C SER A 252 -65.86 7.90 20.22
N ILE A 253 -66.14 6.83 19.47
CA ILE A 253 -65.18 6.08 18.62
C ILE A 253 -65.38 6.41 17.12
N SER A 254 -66.16 7.44 16.79
CA SER A 254 -66.54 7.77 15.41
C SER A 254 -65.37 7.94 14.43
N ALA A 255 -64.19 8.40 14.89
CA ALA A 255 -63.00 8.51 14.05
C ALA A 255 -62.52 7.14 13.53
N TYR A 256 -62.77 6.07 14.27
CA TYR A 256 -62.43 4.69 13.88
C TYR A 256 -63.53 4.00 13.06
N LEU A 257 -64.69 4.67 12.88
CA LEU A 257 -65.82 4.19 12.08
C LEU A 257 -65.87 4.85 10.68
N THR A 258 -64.81 5.57 10.30
CA THR A 258 -64.63 6.20 8.98
C THR A 258 -63.29 5.83 8.37
N LYS A 259 -63.12 6.11 7.07
CA LYS A 259 -61.82 6.07 6.41
C LYS A 259 -61.11 7.39 6.66
N GLY A 260 -59.85 7.34 7.10
CA GLY A 260 -59.09 8.57 7.31
C GLY A 260 -57.68 8.35 7.81
N TRP A 261 -56.90 9.44 7.76
CA TRP A 261 -55.50 9.44 8.17
C TRP A 261 -55.30 9.03 9.63
N VAL A 262 -56.20 9.44 10.52
CA VAL A 262 -56.13 9.14 11.96
C VAL A 262 -56.00 7.64 12.21
N VAL A 263 -56.90 6.82 11.66
CA VAL A 263 -56.86 5.37 11.84
C VAL A 263 -55.59 4.74 11.28
N LEU A 264 -55.15 5.20 10.10
CA LEU A 264 -53.92 4.70 9.47
C LEU A 264 -52.69 5.03 10.33
N HIS A 265 -52.60 6.28 10.79
CA HIS A 265 -51.53 6.80 11.62
C HIS A 265 -51.42 6.08 12.97
N GLU A 266 -52.54 5.92 13.69
CA GLU A 266 -52.56 5.26 15.01
C GLU A 266 -52.26 3.77 14.91
N ILE A 267 -52.81 3.07 13.92
CA ILE A 267 -52.47 1.65 13.74
C ILE A 267 -50.97 1.48 13.41
N ALA A 268 -50.42 2.39 12.60
CA ALA A 268 -49.03 2.35 12.17
C ALA A 268 -48.02 2.59 13.30
N HIS A 269 -48.38 3.25 14.40
CA HIS A 269 -47.53 3.32 15.59
C HIS A 269 -47.17 1.94 16.14
N GLY A 270 -48.09 0.97 16.06
CA GLY A 270 -47.76 -0.41 16.42
C GLY A 270 -46.73 -1.07 15.51
N TYR A 271 -46.49 -0.54 14.32
CA TYR A 271 -45.49 -1.07 13.38
C TYR A 271 -44.13 -0.37 13.46
N GLN A 272 -43.97 0.53 14.42
CA GLN A 272 -42.69 1.14 14.76
C GLN A 272 -41.76 0.11 15.40
N GLY A 273 -40.46 0.38 15.32
CA GLY A 273 -39.42 -0.46 15.90
C GLY A 273 -38.46 0.34 16.74
N ALA A 274 -37.72 -0.38 17.56
CA ALA A 274 -36.83 0.21 18.56
C ALA A 274 -35.67 1.01 17.94
N PHE A 275 -35.36 0.80 16.65
CA PHE A 275 -34.39 1.58 15.87
C PHE A 275 -34.66 3.10 15.88
N MET A 276 -35.90 3.52 16.17
CA MET A 276 -36.29 4.93 16.22
C MET A 276 -35.89 5.64 17.51
N GLU A 277 -35.83 4.94 18.63
CA GLU A 277 -35.82 5.59 19.97
C GLU A 277 -34.54 6.39 20.25
N ARG A 278 -33.44 6.09 19.55
CA ARG A 278 -32.11 6.72 19.76
C ARG A 278 -31.25 6.72 18.49
N SER A 279 -31.87 6.95 17.33
CA SER A 279 -31.15 7.27 16.10
C SER A 279 -30.45 8.62 16.23
N SER A 280 -29.39 8.84 15.45
CA SER A 280 -28.84 10.20 15.27
C SER A 280 -29.84 11.15 14.63
N PHE A 281 -30.97 10.61 14.13
CA PHE A 281 -32.02 11.31 13.41
C PHE A 281 -33.41 11.03 14.01
N ASP A 282 -34.01 12.02 14.69
CA ASP A 282 -35.32 11.85 15.34
C ASP A 282 -36.46 11.70 14.31
N VAL A 283 -37.22 10.63 14.45
CA VAL A 283 -38.31 10.21 13.56
C VAL A 283 -39.61 9.90 14.31
N ASN A 284 -39.77 10.41 15.53
CA ASN A 284 -41.04 10.35 16.22
C ASN A 284 -42.13 11.10 15.43
N GLU A 285 -43.33 10.55 15.35
CA GLU A 285 -44.41 11.05 14.48
C GLU A 285 -44.06 11.14 12.98
N VAL A 286 -43.03 10.42 12.53
CA VAL A 286 -42.58 10.37 11.14
C VAL A 286 -42.67 8.95 10.58
N TRP A 287 -42.07 7.97 11.27
CA TRP A 287 -41.94 6.61 10.72
C TRP A 287 -43.30 5.92 10.51
N ASN A 288 -44.24 6.08 11.43
CA ASN A 288 -45.59 5.51 11.30
C ASN A 288 -46.31 6.06 10.05
N ASN A 289 -46.05 7.31 9.67
CA ASN A 289 -46.68 7.89 8.50
C ASN A 289 -46.27 7.23 7.18
N ILE A 290 -45.10 6.59 7.10
CA ILE A 290 -44.67 5.88 5.88
C ILE A 290 -45.58 4.67 5.60
N TYR A 291 -46.10 4.01 6.64
CA TYR A 291 -47.08 2.94 6.51
C TYR A 291 -48.44 3.50 6.08
N ALA A 292 -48.89 4.60 6.70
CA ALA A 292 -50.13 5.28 6.35
C ALA A 292 -50.13 5.76 4.88
N GLU A 293 -49.05 6.41 4.44
CA GLU A 293 -48.87 6.84 3.06
C GLU A 293 -48.89 5.65 2.10
N SER A 294 -48.17 4.57 2.42
CA SER A 294 -48.10 3.38 1.59
C SER A 294 -49.47 2.74 1.39
N TYR A 295 -50.31 2.74 2.43
CA TYR A 295 -51.68 2.25 2.33
C TYR A 295 -52.55 3.18 1.46
N GLU A 296 -52.52 4.49 1.65
CA GLU A 296 -53.26 5.43 0.80
C GLU A 296 -52.86 5.31 -0.68
N ARG A 297 -51.56 5.14 -0.95
CA ARG A 297 -51.05 4.91 -2.32
C ARG A 297 -51.60 3.62 -2.92
N LYS A 298 -51.58 2.51 -2.17
CA LYS A 298 -52.21 1.25 -2.59
C LYS A 298 -53.70 1.43 -2.85
N TYR A 299 -54.39 2.15 -1.97
CA TYR A 299 -55.85 2.32 -2.01
C TYR A 299 -56.31 3.22 -3.16
N TYR A 300 -55.69 4.39 -3.33
CA TYR A 300 -56.06 5.34 -4.39
C TYR A 300 -55.41 5.03 -5.75
N GLY A 301 -54.32 4.27 -5.78
CA GLY A 301 -53.58 3.97 -7.01
C GLY A 301 -53.15 5.25 -7.72
N ALA A 302 -53.48 5.37 -9.01
CA ALA A 302 -53.15 6.56 -9.82
C ALA A 302 -53.79 7.86 -9.29
N ASP A 303 -54.89 7.78 -8.54
CA ASP A 303 -55.57 8.96 -7.99
C ASP A 303 -54.88 9.51 -6.73
N TYR A 304 -53.85 8.83 -6.19
CA TYR A 304 -53.18 9.24 -4.97
C TYR A 304 -52.69 10.70 -5.03
N LEU A 305 -52.19 11.16 -6.18
CA LEU A 305 -51.70 12.55 -6.32
C LEU A 305 -52.80 13.61 -6.17
N THR A 306 -54.08 13.23 -6.26
CA THR A 306 -55.22 14.16 -6.10
C THR A 306 -56.03 13.90 -4.83
N LYS A 307 -56.02 12.68 -4.29
CA LYS A 307 -56.84 12.26 -3.15
C LYS A 307 -56.06 11.95 -1.87
N GLY A 308 -54.77 11.65 -1.98
CA GLY A 308 -53.91 11.32 -0.85
C GLY A 308 -53.82 12.45 0.17
N THR A 309 -53.70 12.11 1.44
CA THR A 309 -53.70 13.10 2.52
C THR A 309 -52.55 14.11 2.38
N GLN A 310 -51.41 13.68 1.85
CA GLN A 310 -50.22 14.53 1.66
C GLN A 310 -50.16 15.26 0.32
N THR A 311 -51.14 15.06 -0.55
CA THR A 311 -51.10 15.53 -1.94
C THR A 311 -52.35 16.31 -2.34
N LYS A 312 -53.50 16.02 -1.74
CA LYS A 312 -54.77 16.70 -2.00
C LYS A 312 -54.70 18.19 -1.68
N ASN A 313 -55.57 18.97 -2.32
CA ASN A 313 -55.79 20.40 -2.02
C ASN A 313 -54.52 21.29 -2.07
N GLY A 314 -53.51 20.92 -2.87
CA GLY A 314 -52.27 21.69 -3.00
C GLY A 314 -51.18 21.37 -1.96
N GLU A 315 -51.43 20.38 -1.08
CA GLU A 315 -50.44 19.96 -0.06
C GLU A 315 -49.15 19.45 -0.68
N LYS A 316 -49.21 18.84 -1.87
CA LYS A 316 -48.03 18.38 -2.59
C LYS A 316 -47.04 19.53 -2.82
N GLU A 317 -47.51 20.64 -3.39
CA GLU A 317 -46.68 21.80 -3.75
C GLU A 317 -46.14 22.49 -2.50
N VAL A 318 -46.96 22.63 -1.46
CA VAL A 318 -46.56 23.23 -0.17
C VAL A 318 -45.44 22.43 0.48
N ARG A 319 -45.59 21.10 0.56
CA ARG A 319 -44.59 20.22 1.17
C ARG A 319 -43.30 20.14 0.35
N GLU A 320 -43.40 20.14 -0.99
CA GLU A 320 -42.23 20.22 -1.87
C GLU A 320 -41.46 21.54 -1.67
N ALA A 321 -42.17 22.66 -1.55
CA ALA A 321 -41.55 23.95 -1.29
C ALA A 321 -40.88 24.01 0.09
N SER A 322 -41.54 23.47 1.13
CA SER A 322 -40.98 23.36 2.48
C SER A 322 -39.69 22.55 2.49
N PHE A 323 -39.72 21.34 1.92
CA PHE A 323 -38.57 20.45 1.81
C PHE A 323 -37.41 21.14 1.10
N ASN A 324 -37.67 21.72 -0.08
CA ASN A 324 -36.64 22.40 -0.87
C ASN A 324 -36.05 23.61 -0.14
N LYS A 325 -36.87 24.33 0.64
CA LYS A 325 -36.40 25.46 1.45
C LYS A 325 -35.40 25.02 2.50
N VAL A 326 -35.73 24.04 3.34
CA VAL A 326 -34.83 23.59 4.42
C VAL A 326 -33.58 22.89 3.87
N TRP A 327 -33.70 22.19 2.74
CA TRP A 327 -32.61 21.44 2.12
C TRP A 327 -31.63 22.32 1.31
N GLN A 328 -32.14 22.99 0.26
CA GLN A 328 -31.30 23.65 -0.75
C GLN A 328 -31.15 25.16 -0.54
N LEU A 329 -32.09 25.82 0.14
CA LEU A 329 -32.03 27.27 0.35
C LEU A 329 -31.40 27.65 1.70
N GLU A 330 -31.81 26.97 2.77
CA GLU A 330 -31.36 27.26 4.14
C GLU A 330 -30.24 26.34 4.61
N HIS A 331 -30.03 25.22 3.92
CA HIS A 331 -29.00 24.23 4.26
C HIS A 331 -29.08 23.76 5.72
N GLN A 332 -30.32 23.62 6.22
CA GLN A 332 -30.60 23.33 7.61
C GLN A 332 -30.15 21.90 7.94
N ALA A 333 -29.55 21.71 9.11
CA ALA A 333 -29.20 20.39 9.61
C ALA A 333 -30.44 19.48 9.67
N LEU A 334 -30.30 18.24 9.19
CA LEU A 334 -31.40 17.31 8.96
C LEU A 334 -32.32 17.10 10.20
N ASN A 335 -31.74 17.08 11.40
CA ASN A 335 -32.52 16.95 12.65
C ASN A 335 -33.47 18.10 12.95
N LYS A 336 -33.21 19.29 12.40
CA LYS A 336 -34.05 20.47 12.62
C LYS A 336 -35.21 20.58 11.62
N TRP A 337 -35.31 19.66 10.67
CA TRP A 337 -36.40 19.62 9.70
C TRP A 337 -37.73 19.29 10.39
N SER A 338 -38.85 19.73 9.82
CA SER A 338 -40.17 19.37 10.33
C SER A 338 -40.45 17.87 10.12
N GLY A 339 -41.35 17.30 10.92
CA GLY A 339 -41.77 15.90 10.73
C GLY A 339 -42.27 15.61 9.31
N SER A 340 -42.98 16.56 8.71
CA SER A 340 -43.47 16.49 7.32
C SER A 340 -42.33 16.41 6.29
N ASP A 341 -41.26 17.19 6.47
CA ASP A 341 -40.12 17.18 5.55
C ASP A 341 -39.30 15.89 5.71
N LYS A 342 -39.13 15.40 6.95
CA LYS A 342 -38.48 14.11 7.25
C LYS A 342 -39.26 12.94 6.65
N GLU A 343 -40.59 12.96 6.79
CA GLU A 343 -41.47 11.97 6.19
C GLU A 343 -41.31 11.93 4.67
N ARG A 344 -41.25 13.11 4.03
CA ARG A 344 -41.05 13.21 2.58
C ARG A 344 -39.71 12.61 2.16
N LEU A 345 -38.64 12.78 2.94
CA LEU A 345 -37.35 12.13 2.68
C LEU A 345 -37.51 10.60 2.64
N PHE A 346 -38.15 10.01 3.65
CA PHE A 346 -38.36 8.56 3.68
C PHE A 346 -39.29 8.07 2.57
N SER A 347 -40.32 8.84 2.22
CA SER A 347 -41.18 8.56 1.07
C SER A 347 -40.34 8.46 -0.22
N LEU A 348 -39.41 9.40 -0.46
CA LEU A 348 -38.51 9.36 -1.63
C LEU A 348 -37.66 8.08 -1.65
N PHE A 349 -37.13 7.65 -0.50
CA PHE A 349 -36.39 6.39 -0.37
C PHE A 349 -37.29 5.20 -0.70
N MET A 350 -38.51 5.15 -0.17
CA MET A 350 -39.48 4.08 -0.45
C MET A 350 -39.96 4.07 -1.90
N ARG A 351 -40.03 5.20 -2.58
CA ARG A 351 -40.43 5.25 -4.00
C ARG A 351 -39.34 4.80 -4.94
N LYS A 352 -38.07 4.99 -4.57
CA LYS A 352 -36.95 4.47 -5.36
C LYS A 352 -36.57 3.04 -4.99
N GLY A 353 -36.60 2.67 -3.71
CA GLY A 353 -36.27 1.33 -3.21
C GLY A 353 -37.42 0.31 -3.26
N GLY A 354 -38.66 0.79 -3.38
CA GLY A 354 -39.87 -0.04 -3.39
C GLY A 354 -40.28 -0.58 -2.01
N ASP A 355 -41.48 -1.16 -1.94
CA ASP A 355 -42.04 -1.76 -0.71
C ASP A 355 -41.15 -2.92 -0.18
N GLU A 356 -40.43 -3.60 -1.07
CA GLU A 356 -39.46 -4.65 -0.71
C GLU A 356 -38.31 -4.11 0.12
N GLY A 357 -37.88 -2.85 -0.11
CA GLY A 357 -36.84 -2.21 0.69
C GLY A 357 -37.25 -2.05 2.15
N LEU A 358 -38.46 -1.55 2.41
CA LEU A 358 -39.01 -1.44 3.78
C LEU A 358 -39.24 -2.82 4.41
N THR A 359 -39.72 -3.78 3.61
CA THR A 359 -39.91 -5.17 4.05
C THR A 359 -38.59 -5.79 4.50
N ASN A 360 -37.55 -5.70 3.67
CA ASN A 360 -36.22 -6.22 3.98
C ASN A 360 -35.61 -5.49 5.18
N PHE A 361 -35.71 -4.16 5.25
CA PHE A 361 -35.26 -3.38 6.40
C PHE A 361 -35.83 -3.93 7.71
N ASN A 362 -37.15 -4.13 7.78
CA ASN A 362 -37.81 -4.62 8.98
C ASN A 362 -37.40 -6.06 9.34
N GLN A 363 -37.26 -6.94 8.35
CA GLN A 363 -36.83 -8.33 8.55
C GLN A 363 -35.38 -8.40 9.05
N GLN A 364 -34.47 -7.67 8.40
CA GLN A 364 -33.06 -7.67 8.77
C GLN A 364 -32.83 -7.01 10.13
N TYR A 365 -33.52 -5.90 10.43
CA TYR A 365 -33.45 -5.30 11.76
C TYR A 365 -33.97 -6.24 12.84
N ARG A 366 -35.12 -6.92 12.65
CA ARG A 366 -35.60 -7.93 13.60
C ARG A 366 -34.61 -9.06 13.78
N LYS A 367 -33.99 -9.53 12.69
CA LYS A 367 -32.95 -10.56 12.76
C LYS A 367 -31.74 -10.08 13.58
N LEU A 368 -31.26 -8.86 13.32
CA LEU A 368 -30.18 -8.23 14.08
C LEU A 368 -30.53 -8.09 15.57
N ALA A 369 -31.71 -7.57 15.89
CA ALA A 369 -32.16 -7.35 17.25
C ALA A 369 -32.28 -8.64 18.08
N ASN A 370 -32.31 -9.80 17.42
CA ASN A 370 -32.41 -11.12 18.03
C ASN A 370 -31.09 -11.91 18.02
N THR A 371 -29.97 -11.28 17.72
CA THR A 371 -28.65 -11.89 17.89
C THR A 371 -28.13 -11.65 19.32
N PRO A 372 -27.32 -12.58 19.87
CA PRO A 372 -26.63 -12.33 21.14
C PRO A 372 -25.77 -11.07 21.08
N ASN A 373 -25.73 -10.31 22.18
CA ASN A 373 -24.96 -9.06 22.31
C ASN A 373 -25.35 -7.95 21.32
N PHE A 374 -26.57 -7.99 20.77
CA PHE A 374 -27.10 -6.87 19.99
C PHE A 374 -27.13 -5.59 20.86
N VAL A 375 -26.46 -4.56 20.37
CA VAL A 375 -26.47 -3.22 20.96
C VAL A 375 -27.01 -2.28 19.91
N ARG A 376 -28.22 -1.77 20.16
CA ARG A 376 -29.00 -0.97 19.22
C ARG A 376 -28.24 0.27 18.75
N GLU A 377 -27.50 0.90 19.65
CA GLU A 377 -26.80 2.17 19.43
C GLU A 377 -25.65 2.06 18.43
N ASN A 378 -25.26 0.85 18.03
CA ASN A 378 -24.26 0.62 16.98
C ASN A 378 -24.86 0.58 15.57
N TYR A 379 -26.15 0.91 15.42
CA TYR A 379 -26.86 0.81 14.16
C TYR A 379 -27.70 2.07 13.92
N ASP A 380 -27.16 3.02 13.16
CA ASP A 380 -27.91 4.24 12.80
C ASP A 380 -29.03 3.95 11.79
N LEU A 381 -30.17 4.65 11.95
CA LEU A 381 -31.35 4.46 11.13
C LEU A 381 -31.09 4.76 9.64
N LEU A 382 -30.43 5.87 9.32
CA LEU A 382 -30.19 6.27 7.93
C LEU A 382 -29.25 5.28 7.25
N ASP A 383 -28.28 4.74 8.01
CA ASP A 383 -27.36 3.73 7.51
C ASP A 383 -28.04 2.39 7.25
N LEU A 384 -28.84 1.92 8.21
CA LEU A 384 -29.64 0.71 8.06
C LEU A 384 -30.60 0.82 6.86
N MET A 385 -31.22 1.99 6.68
CA MET A 385 -32.09 2.24 5.53
C MET A 385 -31.34 2.19 4.21
N SER A 386 -30.25 2.94 4.08
CA SER A 386 -29.43 2.95 2.86
C SER A 386 -28.95 1.56 2.50
N LYS A 387 -28.46 0.80 3.49
CA LYS A 387 -28.04 -0.58 3.35
C LYS A 387 -29.16 -1.48 2.84
N TYR A 388 -30.27 -1.58 3.59
CA TYR A 388 -31.28 -2.60 3.33
C TYR A 388 -32.19 -2.28 2.15
N PHE A 389 -32.35 -1.00 1.80
CA PHE A 389 -33.00 -0.61 0.56
C PHE A 389 -32.08 -0.88 -0.63
N GLY A 390 -30.77 -0.64 -0.49
CA GLY A 390 -29.79 -0.97 -1.52
C GLY A 390 -29.70 -2.47 -1.81
N GLU A 391 -29.75 -3.31 -0.77
CA GLU A 391 -29.71 -4.77 -0.89
C GLU A 391 -30.82 -5.35 -1.79
N THR A 392 -32.03 -4.79 -1.75
CA THR A 392 -33.15 -5.25 -2.58
C THR A 392 -33.25 -4.54 -3.92
N SER A 393 -32.93 -3.25 -3.96
CA SER A 393 -33.16 -2.42 -5.16
C SER A 393 -31.94 -2.30 -6.08
N GLY A 394 -30.73 -2.56 -5.58
CA GLY A 394 -29.49 -2.31 -6.29
C GLY A 394 -29.14 -0.83 -6.44
N PHE A 395 -29.81 0.05 -5.69
CA PHE A 395 -29.53 1.49 -5.66
C PHE A 395 -28.66 1.89 -4.47
N ASP A 396 -27.81 2.89 -4.69
CA ASP A 396 -27.01 3.52 -3.66
C ASP A 396 -27.64 4.86 -3.29
N PHE A 397 -28.16 4.92 -2.06
CA PHE A 397 -28.85 6.07 -1.48
C PHE A 397 -27.92 7.04 -0.73
N THR A 398 -26.64 6.70 -0.57
CA THR A 398 -25.69 7.55 0.14
C THR A 398 -25.52 8.94 -0.47
N PRO A 399 -25.59 9.17 -1.81
CA PRO A 399 -25.52 10.53 -2.36
C PRO A 399 -26.70 11.42 -1.91
N VAL A 400 -27.86 10.80 -1.65
CA VAL A 400 -29.03 11.50 -1.12
C VAL A 400 -28.79 11.91 0.33
N LEU A 401 -28.26 10.98 1.15
CA LEU A 401 -27.90 11.25 2.54
C LEU A 401 -26.84 12.34 2.66
N GLU A 402 -25.79 12.30 1.84
CA GLU A 402 -24.78 13.35 1.76
C GLU A 402 -25.40 14.70 1.40
N SER A 403 -26.30 14.72 0.40
CA SER A 403 -26.95 15.96 -0.05
C SER A 403 -27.85 16.59 1.02
N VAL A 404 -28.61 15.79 1.76
CA VAL A 404 -29.46 16.28 2.85
C VAL A 404 -28.69 16.51 4.16
N ARG A 405 -27.36 16.35 4.14
CA ARG A 405 -26.46 16.49 5.29
C ARG A 405 -26.82 15.52 6.42
N GLY A 406 -27.28 14.33 6.03
CA GLY A 406 -27.40 13.18 6.92
C GLY A 406 -26.02 12.66 7.30
N THR A 407 -25.89 12.14 8.51
CA THR A 407 -24.69 11.43 8.95
C THR A 407 -24.71 10.03 8.37
N THR A 408 -23.57 9.58 7.83
CA THR A 408 -23.35 8.20 7.44
C THR A 408 -22.04 7.71 8.04
N GLU A 409 -22.01 6.48 8.55
CA GLU A 409 -20.76 5.90 9.03
C GLU A 409 -19.86 5.52 7.86
N GLU A 410 -18.55 5.73 8.01
CA GLU A 410 -17.56 5.35 7.00
C GLU A 410 -17.65 3.85 6.67
N LYS A 411 -17.98 3.01 7.66
CA LYS A 411 -18.18 1.57 7.47
C LYS A 411 -19.28 1.26 6.45
N LEU A 412 -20.39 2.00 6.47
CA LEU A 412 -21.45 1.83 5.47
C LEU A 412 -20.94 2.23 4.09
N GLN A 413 -20.30 3.40 3.99
CA GLN A 413 -19.77 3.91 2.73
C GLN A 413 -18.81 2.89 2.08
N GLN A 414 -17.92 2.30 2.88
CA GLN A 414 -16.99 1.26 2.44
C GLN A 414 -17.72 -0.02 1.98
N ASP A 415 -18.81 -0.43 2.63
CA ASP A 415 -19.58 -1.62 2.22
C ASP A 415 -20.30 -1.36 0.88
N ILE A 416 -20.97 -0.21 0.75
CA ILE A 416 -21.75 0.17 -0.44
C ILE A 416 -20.86 0.47 -1.65
N GLU A 417 -19.71 1.13 -1.45
CA GLU A 417 -18.77 1.51 -2.51
C GLU A 417 -18.39 0.32 -3.39
N TYR A 418 -18.33 -0.91 -2.84
CA TYR A 418 -17.95 -2.10 -3.60
C TYR A 418 -19.12 -3.03 -3.92
N LYS A 419 -20.38 -2.56 -3.87
CA LYS A 419 -21.56 -3.33 -4.31
C LYS A 419 -21.93 -3.10 -5.78
N ASP A 420 -21.27 -2.15 -6.45
CA ASP A 420 -21.60 -1.73 -7.81
C ASP A 420 -23.09 -1.30 -7.96
N TYR A 421 -23.69 -0.78 -6.89
CA TYR A 421 -25.04 -0.22 -6.90
C TYR A 421 -25.10 1.08 -7.71
N LYS A 422 -26.27 1.33 -8.32
CA LYS A 422 -26.49 2.56 -9.09
C LYS A 422 -26.78 3.70 -8.12
N ALA A 423 -25.90 4.69 -8.09
CA ALA A 423 -26.12 5.92 -7.35
C ALA A 423 -27.43 6.60 -7.79
N VAL A 424 -28.19 7.11 -6.81
CA VAL A 424 -29.41 7.89 -7.05
C VAL A 424 -29.29 9.27 -6.44
N ALA A 425 -29.92 10.25 -7.08
CA ALA A 425 -30.03 11.61 -6.55
C ALA A 425 -31.39 12.23 -6.94
N PRO A 426 -31.89 13.22 -6.20
CA PRO A 426 -33.08 13.97 -6.62
C PRO A 426 -32.88 14.60 -7.99
N LEU A 427 -33.87 14.53 -8.88
CA LEU A 427 -33.80 15.11 -10.24
C LEU A 427 -33.29 16.55 -10.24
N LYS A 428 -33.73 17.37 -9.28
CA LYS A 428 -33.31 18.77 -9.11
C LYS A 428 -31.79 18.96 -9.06
N GLU A 429 -31.03 17.99 -8.57
CA GLU A 429 -29.56 18.07 -8.50
C GLU A 429 -28.86 17.65 -9.79
N LEU A 430 -29.59 17.13 -10.78
CA LEU A 430 -29.02 16.53 -11.99
C LEU A 430 -29.40 17.26 -13.28
N VAL A 431 -30.25 18.28 -13.22
CA VAL A 431 -30.57 19.17 -14.34
C VAL A 431 -30.56 20.64 -13.90
N SER A 432 -30.39 21.55 -14.86
CA SER A 432 -30.45 22.98 -14.58
C SER A 432 -31.89 23.44 -14.29
N ALA A 433 -32.05 24.62 -13.69
CA ALA A 433 -33.37 25.17 -13.37
C ALA A 433 -34.27 25.31 -14.61
N SER A 434 -33.71 25.65 -15.78
CA SER A 434 -34.46 25.76 -17.04
C SER A 434 -34.86 24.42 -17.65
N GLU A 435 -34.20 23.32 -17.27
CA GLU A 435 -34.47 21.97 -17.78
C GLU A 435 -35.44 21.19 -16.89
N LEU A 436 -35.57 21.57 -15.62
CA LEU A 436 -36.21 20.77 -14.57
C LEU A 436 -37.64 20.34 -14.89
N GLU A 437 -38.50 21.27 -15.30
CA GLU A 437 -39.91 20.98 -15.60
C GLU A 437 -40.05 20.00 -16.78
N ASN A 438 -39.29 20.22 -17.85
CA ASN A 438 -39.29 19.36 -19.02
C ASN A 438 -38.72 17.97 -18.70
N ALA A 439 -37.65 17.91 -17.90
CA ALA A 439 -37.05 16.66 -17.45
C ALA A 439 -38.04 15.85 -16.61
N GLN A 440 -38.72 16.49 -15.65
CA GLN A 440 -39.71 15.84 -14.79
C GLN A 440 -40.85 15.25 -15.62
N LYS A 441 -41.41 16.02 -16.57
CA LYS A 441 -42.48 15.55 -17.46
C LYS A 441 -42.04 14.39 -18.33
N LYS A 442 -40.86 14.49 -18.94
CA LYS A 442 -40.35 13.48 -19.89
C LYS A 442 -40.05 12.14 -19.20
N LEU A 443 -39.55 12.17 -17.97
CA LEU A 443 -39.30 10.97 -17.17
C LEU A 443 -40.54 10.46 -16.41
N ASN A 444 -41.69 11.13 -16.57
CA ASN A 444 -42.95 10.80 -15.90
C ASN A 444 -42.82 10.69 -14.36
N LEU A 445 -42.19 11.69 -13.75
CA LEU A 445 -41.90 11.71 -12.30
C LEU A 445 -42.96 12.49 -11.52
N GLU A 446 -43.42 11.93 -10.39
CA GLU A 446 -44.41 12.56 -9.50
C GLU A 446 -43.94 13.93 -8.98
N SER A 447 -42.63 14.07 -8.76
CA SER A 447 -42.01 15.23 -8.13
C SER A 447 -40.65 15.54 -8.76
N TYR A 448 -40.25 16.82 -8.79
CA TYR A 448 -38.88 17.22 -9.12
C TYR A 448 -37.85 16.78 -8.06
N LEU A 449 -38.33 16.32 -6.89
CA LEU A 449 -37.52 15.72 -5.83
C LEU A 449 -37.35 14.20 -5.99
N SER A 450 -38.04 13.58 -6.96
CA SER A 450 -37.95 12.12 -7.18
C SER A 450 -36.50 11.69 -7.39
N LEU A 451 -36.11 10.59 -6.76
CA LEU A 451 -34.76 10.05 -6.90
C LEU A 451 -34.64 9.33 -8.24
N VAL A 452 -33.64 9.73 -9.03
CA VAL A 452 -33.36 9.15 -10.34
C VAL A 452 -31.92 8.66 -10.40
N ASP A 453 -31.69 7.63 -11.21
CA ASP A 453 -30.35 7.14 -11.55
C ASP A 453 -29.92 7.60 -12.95
N THR A 454 -28.65 7.38 -13.27
CA THR A 454 -28.06 7.82 -14.54
C THR A 454 -28.65 7.13 -15.78
N ASP A 455 -29.19 5.91 -15.68
CA ASP A 455 -29.83 5.26 -16.82
C ASP A 455 -31.17 5.94 -17.15
N GLN A 456 -31.95 6.32 -16.13
CA GLN A 456 -33.17 7.12 -16.33
C GLN A 456 -32.83 8.48 -16.95
N MET A 457 -31.78 9.14 -16.46
CA MET A 457 -31.35 10.44 -16.98
C MET A 457 -30.91 10.40 -18.45
N ALA A 458 -30.43 9.25 -18.94
CA ALA A 458 -29.99 9.09 -20.32
C ALA A 458 -31.10 9.37 -21.35
N GLU A 459 -32.38 9.17 -21.00
CA GLU A 459 -33.52 9.46 -21.88
C GLU A 459 -33.63 10.94 -22.27
N LEU A 460 -33.11 11.82 -21.42
CA LEU A 460 -33.13 13.26 -21.66
C LEU A 460 -32.16 13.68 -22.77
N LYS A 461 -31.11 12.88 -23.03
CA LYS A 461 -30.01 13.19 -23.96
C LYS A 461 -29.29 14.52 -23.66
N LEU A 462 -29.24 14.88 -22.38
CA LEU A 462 -28.51 16.05 -21.90
C LEU A 462 -27.09 15.65 -21.53
N THR A 463 -26.14 16.55 -21.76
CA THR A 463 -24.71 16.34 -21.42
C THR A 463 -24.15 17.57 -20.74
N GLY A 464 -23.02 17.40 -20.05
CA GLY A 464 -22.23 18.47 -19.45
C GLY A 464 -20.76 18.07 -19.38
N ASN A 465 -19.86 19.05 -19.45
CA ASN A 465 -18.45 18.82 -19.22
C ASN A 465 -18.17 18.61 -17.73
N ALA A 466 -17.26 17.70 -17.41
CA ALA A 466 -16.89 17.38 -16.04
C ALA A 466 -15.37 17.46 -15.82
N THR A 467 -14.99 18.01 -14.68
CA THR A 467 -13.60 18.09 -14.21
C THR A 467 -13.50 17.51 -12.79
N ILE A 468 -12.46 16.75 -12.52
CA ILE A 468 -12.10 16.31 -11.17
C ILE A 468 -10.84 17.04 -10.73
N LYS A 469 -10.88 17.59 -9.50
CA LYS A 469 -9.74 18.18 -8.82
C LYS A 469 -9.36 17.32 -7.63
N LEU A 470 -8.12 16.86 -7.59
CA LEU A 470 -7.54 16.04 -6.54
C LEU A 470 -6.74 16.96 -5.62
N SER A 471 -7.21 17.18 -4.39
CA SER A 471 -6.49 17.94 -3.37
C SER A 471 -5.78 16.96 -2.46
N ILE A 472 -4.47 16.81 -2.66
CA ILE A 472 -3.59 15.87 -1.95
C ILE A 472 -2.29 16.58 -1.58
N ASP A 473 -1.68 16.20 -0.46
CA ASP A 473 -0.41 16.77 0.01
C ASP A 473 0.81 16.22 -0.75
N ASP A 474 0.78 14.95 -1.16
CA ASP A 474 1.77 14.31 -2.02
C ASP A 474 1.12 13.62 -3.22
N PHE A 475 1.11 14.31 -4.37
CA PHE A 475 0.52 13.79 -5.61
C PHE A 475 1.21 12.50 -6.12
N SER A 476 2.47 12.26 -5.75
CA SER A 476 3.20 11.06 -6.17
C SER A 476 2.56 9.76 -5.65
N GLN A 477 1.77 9.85 -4.57
CA GLN A 477 1.06 8.73 -3.96
C GLN A 477 0.00 8.10 -4.89
N ILE A 478 -0.56 8.89 -5.82
CA ILE A 478 -1.65 8.47 -6.70
C ILE A 478 -1.33 8.64 -8.20
N SER A 479 -0.22 9.30 -8.52
CA SER A 479 0.24 9.53 -9.89
C SER A 479 0.48 8.22 -10.64
N GLY A 480 0.05 8.16 -11.90
CA GLY A 480 0.10 6.96 -12.74
C GLY A 480 -1.03 5.94 -12.47
N GLY A 481 -1.79 6.11 -11.38
CA GLY A 481 -2.98 5.33 -11.07
C GLY A 481 -4.15 5.57 -12.02
N ASN A 482 -5.21 4.78 -11.90
CA ASN A 482 -6.43 4.93 -12.69
C ASN A 482 -7.53 5.58 -11.85
N LEU A 483 -8.13 6.64 -12.39
CA LEU A 483 -9.43 7.16 -11.95
C LEU A 483 -10.52 6.52 -12.81
N VAL A 484 -11.56 5.98 -12.18
CA VAL A 484 -12.65 5.27 -12.87
C VAL A 484 -13.99 5.89 -12.51
N ILE A 485 -14.75 6.29 -13.53
CA ILE A 485 -16.13 6.78 -13.43
C ILE A 485 -17.07 5.61 -13.72
N LYS A 486 -17.98 5.31 -12.79
CA LYS A 486 -18.95 4.22 -12.90
C LYS A 486 -20.40 4.68 -12.77
N ASN A 487 -21.29 3.93 -13.41
CA ASN A 487 -22.74 3.95 -13.19
C ASN A 487 -23.15 2.51 -12.82
N GLY A 488 -23.26 2.24 -11.51
CA GLY A 488 -23.28 0.86 -11.00
C GLY A 488 -22.08 0.06 -11.50
N ALA A 489 -22.29 -1.17 -11.97
CA ALA A 489 -21.23 -2.01 -12.52
C ALA A 489 -20.63 -1.49 -13.85
N LYS A 490 -21.30 -0.57 -14.55
CA LYS A 490 -20.85 -0.07 -15.85
C LYS A 490 -19.74 0.96 -15.68
N ILE A 491 -18.54 0.64 -16.19
CA ILE A 491 -17.46 1.62 -16.36
C ILE A 491 -17.85 2.58 -17.49
N VAL A 492 -18.04 3.85 -17.15
CA VAL A 492 -18.36 4.92 -18.09
C VAL A 492 -17.08 5.50 -18.69
N LYS A 493 -16.05 5.69 -17.85
CA LYS A 493 -14.77 6.23 -18.29
C LYS A 493 -13.65 5.80 -17.34
N THR A 494 -12.47 5.53 -17.90
CA THR A 494 -11.23 5.34 -17.14
C THR A 494 -10.20 6.35 -17.63
N VAL A 495 -9.53 7.04 -16.70
CA VAL A 495 -8.52 8.06 -16.99
C VAL A 495 -7.28 7.79 -16.15
N LYS A 496 -6.10 7.91 -16.76
CA LYS A 496 -4.82 7.87 -16.03
C LYS A 496 -4.63 9.18 -15.26
N ILE A 497 -4.26 9.08 -13.99
CA ILE A 497 -3.97 10.23 -13.14
C ILE A 497 -2.55 10.73 -13.48
N THR A 498 -2.46 11.81 -14.26
CA THR A 498 -1.18 12.45 -14.64
C THR A 498 -1.05 13.88 -14.12
N SER A 499 -2.15 14.45 -13.60
CA SER A 499 -2.22 15.79 -13.01
C SER A 499 -3.30 15.83 -11.93
N GLU A 500 -3.22 16.79 -11.00
CA GLU A 500 -4.22 17.02 -9.96
C GLU A 500 -5.57 17.49 -10.50
N THR A 501 -5.58 18.16 -11.66
CA THR A 501 -6.81 18.53 -12.38
C THR A 501 -6.98 17.62 -13.58
N ILE A 502 -8.10 16.90 -13.65
CA ILE A 502 -8.42 15.91 -14.66
C ILE A 502 -9.69 16.33 -15.40
N ASN A 503 -9.57 16.61 -16.69
CA ASN A 503 -10.71 16.92 -17.54
C ASN A 503 -11.32 15.62 -18.09
N LEU A 504 -12.57 15.35 -17.74
CA LEU A 504 -13.32 14.18 -18.19
C LEU A 504 -14.07 14.46 -19.50
N GLY A 505 -14.09 15.69 -20.00
CA GLY A 505 -14.87 16.11 -21.16
C GLY A 505 -16.38 15.95 -20.93
N SER A 506 -17.13 15.87 -22.02
CA SER A 506 -18.58 15.73 -21.99
C SER A 506 -19.02 14.35 -21.49
N LEU A 507 -19.89 14.35 -20.48
CA LEU A 507 -20.58 13.18 -19.94
C LEU A 507 -22.10 13.41 -19.98
N PRO A 508 -22.93 12.34 -20.09
CA PRO A 508 -24.37 12.48 -19.87
C PRO A 508 -24.67 13.07 -18.49
N LYS A 509 -25.69 13.93 -18.39
CA LYS A 509 -26.14 14.44 -17.09
C LYS A 509 -26.62 13.27 -16.23
N GLY A 510 -26.25 13.27 -14.95
CA GLY A 510 -26.45 12.14 -14.07
C GLY A 510 -25.54 12.16 -12.84
N ILE A 511 -25.58 11.07 -12.09
CA ILE A 511 -24.78 10.83 -10.89
C ILE A 511 -23.89 9.61 -11.07
N TYR A 512 -22.60 9.76 -10.81
CA TYR A 512 -21.59 8.73 -11.04
C TYR A 512 -20.77 8.47 -9.80
N THR A 513 -20.42 7.21 -9.55
CA THR A 513 -19.45 6.83 -8.51
C THR A 513 -18.03 6.96 -9.07
N VAL A 514 -17.15 7.57 -8.30
CA VAL A 514 -15.75 7.85 -8.67
C VAL A 514 -14.82 6.98 -7.83
N TYR A 515 -14.14 6.04 -8.48
CA TYR A 515 -13.10 5.22 -7.86
C TYR A 515 -11.73 5.78 -8.17
N VAL A 516 -10.90 5.88 -7.14
CA VAL A 516 -9.55 6.45 -7.21
C VAL A 516 -8.61 5.68 -6.28
N PRO A 517 -7.30 5.65 -6.58
CA PRO A 517 -6.30 5.06 -5.69
C PRO A 517 -6.32 5.72 -4.30
N THR A 518 -6.08 4.95 -3.25
CA THR A 518 -6.07 5.42 -1.86
C THR A 518 -4.66 5.78 -1.35
N GLY A 519 -3.69 5.89 -2.26
CA GLY A 519 -2.28 6.22 -2.00
C GLY A 519 -1.39 4.97 -1.86
N ASN A 520 -0.10 5.09 -2.18
CA ASN A 520 0.83 3.95 -2.17
C ASN A 520 1.40 3.65 -0.77
N SER A 521 2.44 4.36 -0.35
CA SER A 521 3.09 4.22 0.93
C SER A 521 2.31 4.92 2.05
N GLN A 522 1.80 6.13 1.76
CA GLN A 522 0.87 6.87 2.59
C GLN A 522 -0.56 6.55 2.15
N LYS A 523 -1.42 6.19 3.11
CA LYS A 523 -2.83 5.90 2.86
C LYS A 523 -3.71 7.11 3.17
N TYR A 524 -4.81 7.27 2.45
CA TYR A 524 -5.67 8.45 2.51
C TYR A 524 -7.14 8.11 2.69
N SER A 525 -7.82 8.89 3.53
CA SER A 525 -9.27 9.02 3.51
C SER A 525 -9.67 10.07 2.50
N ILE A 526 -10.82 9.87 1.86
CA ILE A 526 -11.30 10.70 0.75
C ILE A 526 -12.75 11.09 1.05
N ASP A 527 -13.04 12.38 0.97
CA ASP A 527 -14.27 12.99 1.49
C ASP A 527 -15.49 12.92 0.55
N GLN A 528 -15.27 12.78 -0.75
CA GLN A 528 -16.31 12.79 -1.77
C GLN A 528 -16.06 11.69 -2.79
N ARG A 529 -17.13 10.96 -3.14
CA ARG A 529 -17.07 9.81 -4.07
C ARG A 529 -18.04 9.92 -5.25
N TYR A 530 -18.84 10.99 -5.30
CA TYR A 530 -19.92 11.11 -6.27
C TYR A 530 -19.74 12.33 -7.17
N LEU A 531 -19.73 12.11 -8.48
CA LEU A 531 -19.72 13.16 -9.49
C LEU A 531 -21.16 13.41 -9.97
N LYS A 532 -21.70 14.58 -9.64
CA LYS A 532 -22.95 15.11 -10.20
C LYS A 532 -22.65 15.90 -11.47
N VAL A 533 -23.24 15.50 -12.60
CA VAL A 533 -23.18 16.22 -13.88
C VAL A 533 -24.54 16.86 -14.11
N GLN A 534 -24.65 18.16 -13.82
CA GLN A 534 -25.91 18.91 -13.80
C GLN A 534 -25.92 20.06 -14.81
N ASN A 535 -24.83 20.82 -14.87
CA ASN A 535 -24.70 22.03 -15.67
C ASN A 535 -23.83 21.77 -16.91
N ASP A 536 -23.59 22.81 -17.71
CA ASP A 536 -22.67 22.71 -18.85
C ASP A 536 -21.22 22.45 -18.39
N GLU A 537 -20.83 23.00 -17.24
CA GLU A 537 -19.53 22.78 -16.60
C GLU A 537 -19.74 22.31 -15.16
N ASN A 538 -19.04 21.23 -14.78
CA ASN A 538 -19.18 20.59 -13.48
C ASN A 538 -17.80 20.28 -12.91
N THR A 539 -17.58 20.58 -11.64
CA THR A 539 -16.31 20.29 -10.97
C THR A 539 -16.57 19.54 -9.67
N LEU A 540 -15.96 18.37 -9.52
CA LEU A 540 -15.85 17.66 -8.24
C LEU A 540 -14.45 17.90 -7.68
N THR A 541 -14.36 18.35 -6.43
CA THR A 541 -13.08 18.40 -5.71
C THR A 541 -13.07 17.28 -4.68
N MET A 542 -12.09 16.39 -4.78
CA MET A 542 -11.88 15.27 -3.86
C MET A 542 -10.68 15.60 -2.97
N LYS A 543 -10.90 15.66 -1.66
CA LYS A 543 -9.85 15.93 -0.68
C LYS A 543 -9.31 14.63 -0.12
N TYR A 544 -7.99 14.46 -0.23
CA TYR A 544 -7.23 13.38 0.33
C TYR A 544 -6.68 13.83 1.68
N THR A 545 -7.03 13.11 2.75
CA THR A 545 -6.52 13.35 4.10
C THR A 545 -5.66 12.16 4.52
N PRO A 546 -4.36 12.36 4.83
CA PRO A 546 -3.49 11.27 5.28
C PRO A 546 -4.07 10.57 6.50
N LYS A 547 -4.14 9.23 6.45
CA LYS A 547 -4.52 8.37 7.57
C LYS A 547 -3.28 8.11 8.42
N LYS A 548 -3.34 8.45 9.71
CA LYS A 548 -2.30 8.07 10.68
C LYS A 548 -2.61 6.75 11.38
N MET A 549 -3.89 6.41 11.51
CA MET A 549 -4.36 5.18 12.14
C MET A 549 -5.48 4.51 11.35
N SER A 550 -5.75 3.25 11.70
CA SER A 550 -6.84 2.48 11.12
C SER A 550 -8.18 2.81 11.78
N HIS A 551 -9.22 2.94 10.96
CA HIS A 551 -10.59 3.11 11.43
C HIS A 551 -11.16 1.87 12.13
N LEU A 552 -10.49 0.73 12.06
CA LEU A 552 -10.86 -0.47 12.82
C LEU A 552 -10.61 -0.32 14.32
N ILE A 553 -9.69 0.58 14.68
CA ILE A 553 -9.22 0.76 16.06
C ILE A 553 -9.30 2.20 16.56
N ASN A 554 -9.71 3.15 15.71
CA ASN A 554 -9.85 4.57 16.05
C ASN A 554 -10.97 5.24 15.22
N PRO A 555 -11.88 6.05 15.80
CA PRO A 555 -12.05 6.29 17.22
C PRO A 555 -12.60 5.06 17.96
N VAL A 556 -12.35 4.99 19.27
CA VAL A 556 -12.85 3.92 20.13
C VAL A 556 -14.03 4.43 20.96
N ASN A 557 -15.20 3.81 20.77
CA ASN A 557 -16.37 4.08 21.59
C ASN A 557 -16.45 3.14 22.80
N ILE A 558 -16.65 3.72 23.98
CA ILE A 558 -16.94 3.01 25.22
C ILE A 558 -18.30 3.47 25.71
N SER A 559 -19.27 2.58 25.74
CA SER A 559 -20.63 2.93 26.16
C SER A 559 -20.80 2.78 27.67
N MET A 560 -21.48 3.74 28.30
CA MET A 560 -21.80 3.70 29.72
C MET A 560 -23.30 3.41 29.87
N LEU A 561 -23.65 2.34 30.60
CA LEU A 561 -25.03 1.93 30.84
C LEU A 561 -25.46 2.11 32.30
N GLY A 562 -26.72 2.41 32.51
CA GLY A 562 -27.32 2.63 33.83
C GLY A 562 -28.35 1.57 34.21
N LEU A 563 -29.27 1.98 35.08
CA LEU A 563 -30.42 1.14 35.45
C LEU A 563 -31.17 0.65 34.19
N ALA A 564 -31.55 -0.62 34.19
CA ALA A 564 -32.18 -1.31 33.05
C ALA A 564 -31.32 -1.31 31.76
N GLU A 565 -29.99 -1.25 31.90
CA GLU A 565 -29.00 -1.23 30.81
C GLU A 565 -29.20 -0.08 29.82
N TRP A 566 -29.85 1.00 30.24
CA TRP A 566 -30.01 2.18 29.40
C TRP A 566 -28.67 2.88 29.20
N LYS A 567 -28.34 3.26 27.97
CA LYS A 567 -27.17 4.14 27.73
C LYS A 567 -27.39 5.49 28.42
N ILE A 568 -26.45 5.85 29.29
CA ILE A 568 -26.45 7.08 30.10
C ILE A 568 -25.33 8.06 29.68
N GLY A 569 -24.40 7.56 28.86
CA GLY A 569 -23.23 8.30 28.42
C GLY A 569 -22.31 7.46 27.56
N TYR A 570 -21.19 8.04 27.16
CA TYR A 570 -20.14 7.36 26.41
C TYR A 570 -18.80 8.08 26.58
N LEU A 571 -17.72 7.34 26.33
CA LEU A 571 -16.42 7.91 25.96
C LEU A 571 -16.20 7.67 24.47
N ASP A 572 -15.85 8.71 23.74
CA ASP A 572 -15.43 8.61 22.35
C ASP A 572 -13.97 9.05 22.26
N VAL A 573 -13.07 8.10 22.01
CA VAL A 573 -11.62 8.28 22.10
C VAL A 573 -11.04 8.32 20.69
N ASP A 574 -10.69 9.51 20.21
CA ASP A 574 -10.03 9.72 18.93
C ASP A 574 -8.55 10.04 19.15
N ILE A 575 -7.74 8.99 19.11
CA ILE A 575 -6.29 9.03 19.33
C ILE A 575 -5.62 9.84 18.21
N GLU A 576 -6.15 9.79 16.98
CA GLU A 576 -5.56 10.50 15.83
C GLU A 576 -5.73 12.01 15.96
N LYS A 577 -6.88 12.43 16.49
CA LYS A 577 -7.17 13.83 16.82
C LYS A 577 -6.67 14.25 18.20
N GLU A 578 -5.98 13.37 18.94
CA GLU A 578 -5.52 13.61 20.32
C GLU A 578 -6.66 14.09 21.25
N GLN A 579 -7.86 13.56 21.04
CA GLN A 579 -9.07 14.03 21.73
C GLN A 579 -9.95 12.88 22.21
N MET A 580 -10.45 12.99 23.44
CA MET A 580 -11.53 12.18 23.97
C MET A 580 -12.74 13.06 24.25
N VAL A 581 -13.95 12.57 23.97
CA VAL A 581 -15.20 13.16 24.45
C VAL A 581 -15.74 12.31 25.59
N VAL A 582 -16.04 12.95 26.73
CA VAL A 582 -16.76 12.33 27.85
C VAL A 582 -18.16 12.92 27.87
N ASN A 583 -19.17 12.08 27.65
CA ASN A 583 -20.55 12.53 27.55
C ASN A 583 -21.44 11.82 28.58
N ILE A 584 -22.27 12.59 29.28
CA ILE A 584 -23.39 12.12 30.08
C ILE A 584 -24.66 12.78 29.56
N ASN A 585 -25.60 11.95 29.10
CA ASN A 585 -26.85 12.38 28.48
C ASN A 585 -28.10 12.02 29.29
N LYS A 586 -27.92 11.42 30.48
CA LYS A 586 -28.98 11.18 31.46
C LYS A 586 -28.58 11.67 32.86
N ALA A 587 -29.49 12.39 33.49
CA ALA A 587 -29.29 12.94 34.84
C ALA A 587 -29.33 11.87 35.95
N TYR A 588 -29.83 10.66 35.63
CA TYR A 588 -30.05 9.60 36.60
C TYR A 588 -29.40 8.29 36.12
N PRO A 589 -28.06 8.16 36.19
CA PRO A 589 -27.35 6.94 35.85
C PRO A 589 -27.96 5.68 36.48
N ASN A 590 -28.09 5.69 37.80
CA ASN A 590 -28.81 4.70 38.58
C ASN A 590 -29.23 5.35 39.90
N PHE A 591 -30.47 5.82 39.97
CA PHE A 591 -30.98 6.59 41.11
C PHE A 591 -30.89 5.83 42.44
N LEU A 592 -30.76 4.49 42.42
CA LEU A 592 -30.56 3.66 43.62
C LEU A 592 -29.26 3.99 44.36
N PHE A 593 -28.28 4.60 43.67
CA PHE A 593 -27.01 5.05 44.27
C PHE A 593 -27.07 6.47 44.85
N GLY A 594 -28.16 7.21 44.60
CA GLY A 594 -28.35 8.57 45.09
C GLY A 594 -27.15 9.48 44.80
N ASN A 595 -26.70 10.22 45.81
CA ASN A 595 -25.56 11.13 45.74
C ASN A 595 -24.17 10.45 45.80
N SER A 596 -24.10 9.12 45.82
CA SER A 596 -22.82 8.39 45.88
C SER A 596 -22.11 8.40 44.52
N GLN A 597 -20.78 8.31 44.53
CA GLN A 597 -19.99 8.12 43.31
C GLN A 597 -20.43 6.83 42.60
N TYR A 598 -21.01 6.98 41.42
CA TYR A 598 -21.41 5.86 40.57
C TYR A 598 -20.33 5.57 39.51
N MET A 599 -19.73 6.62 38.95
CA MET A 599 -18.61 6.53 38.01
C MET A 599 -17.57 7.60 38.27
N LYS A 600 -16.35 7.38 37.81
CA LYS A 600 -15.32 8.41 37.76
C LYS A 600 -14.45 8.21 36.52
N VAL A 601 -14.21 9.27 35.76
CA VAL A 601 -13.29 9.25 34.61
C VAL A 601 -12.11 10.17 34.90
N GLN A 602 -10.90 9.62 34.77
CA GLN A 602 -9.65 10.37 34.94
C GLN A 602 -8.75 10.17 33.72
N VAL A 603 -8.07 11.24 33.30
CA VAL A 603 -6.99 11.20 32.31
C VAL A 603 -5.72 11.68 32.98
N ILE A 604 -4.66 10.87 32.89
CA ILE A 604 -3.37 11.10 33.53
C ILE A 604 -2.30 11.07 32.45
N ASP A 605 -1.41 12.06 32.43
CA ASP A 605 -0.29 12.11 31.48
C ASP A 605 0.85 11.15 31.87
N GLU A 606 1.84 11.05 30.99
CA GLU A 606 3.04 10.20 31.15
C GLU A 606 3.87 10.50 32.41
N LYS A 607 3.70 11.69 33.02
CA LYS A 607 4.41 12.13 34.24
C LYS A 607 3.56 11.94 35.50
N GLY A 608 2.37 11.36 35.37
CA GLY A 608 1.44 11.16 36.47
C GLY A 608 0.61 12.39 36.82
N LYS A 609 0.61 13.45 35.99
CA LYS A 609 -0.23 14.63 36.21
C LYS A 609 -1.64 14.36 35.72
N GLU A 610 -2.62 14.69 36.56
CA GLU A 610 -4.03 14.65 36.22
C GLU A 610 -4.38 15.77 35.21
N ILE A 611 -4.89 15.38 34.04
CA ILE A 611 -5.33 16.26 32.95
C ILE A 611 -6.85 16.46 33.01
N TYR A 612 -7.58 15.41 33.40
CA TYR A 612 -9.03 15.44 33.56
C TYR A 612 -9.44 14.53 34.70
N ASN A 613 -10.47 14.95 35.44
CA ASN A 613 -11.04 14.19 36.53
C ASN A 613 -12.49 14.61 36.75
N LYS A 614 -13.40 13.68 36.52
CA LYS A 614 -14.83 13.90 36.65
C LYS A 614 -15.43 12.74 37.44
N GLU A 615 -15.94 13.08 38.62
CA GLU A 615 -16.82 12.21 39.40
C GLU A 615 -18.25 12.38 38.90
N ILE A 616 -18.98 11.26 38.79
CA ILE A 616 -20.36 11.21 38.34
C ILE A 616 -21.19 10.44 39.36
N LYS A 617 -22.27 11.04 39.82
CA LYS A 617 -23.17 10.47 40.85
C LYS A 617 -24.24 9.57 40.23
N GLY A 618 -24.88 8.77 41.09
CA GLY A 618 -25.98 7.89 40.68
C GLY A 618 -27.27 8.62 40.33
N ASP A 619 -27.49 9.80 40.92
CA ASP A 619 -28.73 10.57 40.85
C ASP A 619 -28.45 12.07 40.71
N ASN A 620 -29.38 12.81 40.10
CA ASN A 620 -29.34 14.26 39.87
C ASN A 620 -28.01 14.81 39.27
N GLU A 621 -27.40 14.08 38.35
CA GLU A 621 -26.20 14.52 37.63
C GLU A 621 -26.55 15.54 36.52
N ALA A 622 -25.71 16.55 36.33
CA ALA A 622 -25.87 17.46 35.20
C ALA A 622 -25.49 16.78 33.87
N LEU A 623 -26.23 17.05 32.80
CA LEU A 623 -25.84 16.59 31.46
C LEU A 623 -24.62 17.39 30.98
N PHE A 624 -23.64 16.72 30.39
CA PHE A 624 -22.45 17.39 29.87
C PHE A 624 -21.82 16.61 28.72
N SER A 625 -20.94 17.31 27.99
CA SER A 625 -20.14 16.74 26.91
C SER A 625 -18.79 17.44 26.90
N ASP A 626 -17.83 16.90 27.66
CA ASP A 626 -16.52 17.51 27.82
C ASP A 626 -15.57 16.99 26.74
N LYS A 627 -14.81 17.90 26.13
CA LYS A 627 -13.68 17.54 25.26
C LYS A 627 -12.39 17.55 26.07
N VAL A 628 -11.68 16.44 26.05
CA VAL A 628 -10.48 16.19 26.84
C VAL A 628 -9.31 15.88 25.90
N VAL A 629 -8.16 16.51 26.14
CA VAL A 629 -6.94 16.20 25.38
C VAL A 629 -6.36 14.89 25.85
N ILE A 630 -6.04 14.00 24.91
CA ILE A 630 -5.35 12.73 25.15
C ILE A 630 -4.13 12.64 24.23
N LYS A 631 -3.07 11.96 24.65
CA LYS A 631 -1.89 11.69 23.82
C LYS A 631 -1.44 10.26 24.00
N GLU A 632 -0.65 9.77 23.05
CA GLU A 632 0.07 8.52 23.25
C GLU A 632 0.85 8.55 24.57
N GLY A 633 0.80 7.45 25.32
CA GLY A 633 1.37 7.31 26.66
C GLY A 633 0.46 7.72 27.82
N TYR A 634 -0.65 8.44 27.55
CA TYR A 634 -1.60 8.83 28.60
C TYR A 634 -2.40 7.62 29.10
N LYS A 635 -2.91 7.71 30.33
CA LYS A 635 -3.80 6.72 30.94
C LYS A 635 -5.20 7.27 31.13
N ILE A 636 -6.21 6.51 30.71
CA ILE A 636 -7.63 6.77 30.97
C ILE A 636 -8.08 5.78 32.04
N SER A 637 -8.27 6.28 33.26
CA SER A 637 -8.73 5.50 34.40
C SER A 637 -10.22 5.69 34.60
N ILE A 638 -10.98 4.59 34.63
CA ILE A 638 -12.43 4.60 34.80
C ILE A 638 -12.77 3.77 36.03
N PHE A 639 -13.38 4.41 37.03
CA PHE A 639 -14.11 3.71 38.07
C PHE A 639 -15.57 3.56 37.65
N TYR A 640 -16.14 2.37 37.87
CA TYR A 640 -17.54 2.08 37.59
C TYR A 640 -18.11 1.19 38.70
N ALA A 641 -19.20 1.63 39.36
CA ALA A 641 -19.80 0.89 40.46
C ALA A 641 -20.34 -0.49 40.02
N GLU A 642 -20.89 -0.55 38.80
CA GLU A 642 -21.44 -1.73 38.12
C GLU A 642 -20.64 -2.03 36.83
N PRO A 643 -19.44 -2.64 36.91
CA PRO A 643 -18.47 -2.65 35.80
C PRO A 643 -18.94 -3.39 34.54
N ASN A 644 -19.88 -4.32 34.68
CA ASN A 644 -20.51 -4.97 33.53
C ASN A 644 -21.32 -3.99 32.66
N PHE A 645 -21.69 -2.82 33.18
CA PHE A 645 -22.43 -1.79 32.46
C PHE A 645 -21.53 -0.77 31.74
N LEU A 646 -20.21 -0.83 31.94
CA LEU A 646 -19.25 -0.20 31.05
C LEU A 646 -18.96 -1.16 29.89
N ARG A 647 -19.28 -0.76 28.65
CA ARG A 647 -19.15 -1.62 27.47
C ARG A 647 -18.03 -1.15 26.55
N PHE A 648 -17.05 -2.03 26.32
CA PHE A 648 -16.00 -1.87 25.30
C PHE A 648 -16.19 -2.95 24.24
N ASN A 649 -16.38 -2.57 22.97
CA ASN A 649 -16.72 -3.52 21.90
C ASN A 649 -17.85 -4.50 22.27
N ASN A 650 -18.90 -3.98 22.92
CA ASN A 650 -20.07 -4.72 23.44
C ASN A 650 -19.77 -5.74 24.56
N ALA A 651 -18.54 -5.83 25.04
CA ALA A 651 -18.18 -6.63 26.21
C ALA A 651 -18.17 -5.77 27.48
N GLY A 652 -18.67 -6.32 28.60
CA GLY A 652 -18.58 -5.69 29.92
C GLY A 652 -17.25 -5.99 30.62
N PHE A 653 -16.94 -5.22 31.66
CA PHE A 653 -15.78 -5.46 32.52
C PHE A 653 -16.19 -6.15 33.82
N MET A 654 -15.27 -6.95 34.38
CA MET A 654 -15.46 -7.59 35.69
C MET A 654 -14.97 -6.70 36.84
N ASP A 655 -13.91 -5.92 36.60
CA ASP A 655 -13.28 -5.06 37.60
C ASP A 655 -13.88 -3.65 37.61
N LYS A 656 -14.06 -3.10 38.82
CA LYS A 656 -14.59 -1.75 39.01
C LYS A 656 -13.65 -0.65 38.56
N ASN A 657 -12.36 -0.93 38.44
CA ASN A 657 -11.34 0.04 38.03
C ASN A 657 -10.69 -0.47 36.75
N ILE A 658 -10.89 0.25 35.66
CA ILE A 658 -10.37 -0.05 34.33
C ILE A 658 -9.35 1.01 33.97
N ILE A 659 -8.19 0.63 33.42
CA ILE A 659 -7.13 1.58 33.09
C ILE A 659 -6.65 1.32 31.67
N PHE A 660 -7.13 2.13 30.74
CA PHE A 660 -6.61 2.10 29.37
C PHE A 660 -5.33 2.91 29.26
N THR A 661 -4.31 2.34 28.65
CA THR A 661 -3.15 3.08 28.14
C THR A 661 -3.42 3.46 26.69
N VAL A 662 -3.25 4.73 26.35
CA VAL A 662 -3.37 5.24 24.98
C VAL A 662 -2.09 4.93 24.22
N THR A 663 -2.18 4.18 23.12
CA THR A 663 -1.02 3.79 22.30
C THR A 663 -1.30 3.99 20.81
N ALA A 664 -0.26 4.03 19.98
CA ALA A 664 -0.41 4.00 18.52
C ALA A 664 -1.14 2.75 17.98
N SER A 665 -1.25 1.67 18.78
CA SER A 665 -2.01 0.46 18.46
C SER A 665 -3.48 0.50 18.90
N GLY A 666 -3.95 1.61 19.47
CA GLY A 666 -5.27 1.73 20.11
C GLY A 666 -5.20 1.75 21.65
N LEU A 667 -6.35 1.55 22.29
CA LEU A 667 -6.44 1.45 23.75
C LEU A 667 -6.01 0.06 24.24
N GLN A 668 -5.11 0.05 25.24
CA GLN A 668 -4.59 -1.16 25.87
C GLN A 668 -5.05 -1.28 27.32
N ASP A 669 -5.62 -2.42 27.69
CA ASP A 669 -5.91 -2.80 29.08
C ASP A 669 -5.60 -4.29 29.27
N ALA A 670 -5.03 -4.67 30.41
CA ALA A 670 -4.58 -6.04 30.67
C ALA A 670 -5.74 -7.07 30.67
N SER A 671 -6.98 -6.64 30.92
CA SER A 671 -8.17 -7.50 30.86
C SER A 671 -8.58 -7.83 29.43
N LEU A 672 -8.01 -7.16 28.41
CA LEU A 672 -8.33 -7.35 26.99
C LEU A 672 -7.42 -8.37 26.28
N GLY A 673 -6.87 -9.32 27.04
CA GLY A 673 -6.07 -10.43 26.51
C GLY A 673 -4.57 -10.17 26.45
N ALA A 674 -3.84 -10.95 25.65
CA ALA A 674 -2.38 -10.90 25.59
C ALA A 674 -1.90 -9.51 25.11
N ASN A 675 -1.10 -8.83 25.93
CA ASN A 675 -0.65 -7.44 25.73
C ASN A 675 -1.78 -6.39 25.62
N GLY A 676 -3.02 -6.75 25.99
CA GLY A 676 -4.18 -5.85 25.99
C GLY A 676 -4.72 -5.43 24.61
N LEU A 677 -4.38 -6.17 23.54
CA LEU A 677 -4.70 -5.82 22.15
C LEU A 677 -5.43 -6.93 21.36
N ASP A 678 -5.90 -8.01 22.00
CA ASP A 678 -6.55 -9.10 21.25
C ASP A 678 -7.83 -8.65 20.53
N TRP A 679 -8.49 -7.61 21.03
CA TRP A 679 -9.64 -6.98 20.36
C TRP A 679 -9.28 -6.41 18.97
N VAL A 680 -8.05 -5.91 18.78
CA VAL A 680 -7.58 -5.40 17.48
C VAL A 680 -7.51 -6.54 16.46
N LYS A 681 -7.05 -7.72 16.89
CA LYS A 681 -7.00 -8.92 16.02
C LYS A 681 -8.39 -9.35 15.58
N VAL A 682 -9.37 -9.29 16.47
CA VAL A 682 -10.78 -9.58 16.14
C VAL A 682 -11.30 -8.61 15.08
N LYS A 683 -11.02 -7.31 15.21
CA LYS A 683 -11.42 -6.30 14.21
C LYS A 683 -10.74 -6.52 12.85
N ILE A 684 -9.46 -6.88 12.85
CA ILE A 684 -8.71 -7.25 11.64
C ILE A 684 -9.36 -8.47 10.96
N ASP A 685 -9.67 -9.53 11.72
CA ASP A 685 -10.29 -10.74 11.19
C ASP A 685 -11.70 -10.48 10.61
N ASP A 686 -12.52 -9.69 11.31
CA ASP A 686 -13.84 -9.29 10.83
C ASP A 686 -13.77 -8.46 9.54
N ALA A 687 -12.83 -7.51 9.47
CA ALA A 687 -12.58 -6.72 8.26
C ALA A 687 -12.07 -7.60 7.11
N ALA A 688 -11.16 -8.53 7.36
CA ALA A 688 -10.67 -9.48 6.38
C ALA A 688 -11.79 -10.36 5.81
N LYS A 689 -12.70 -10.86 6.68
CA LYS A 689 -13.91 -11.58 6.24
C LYS A 689 -14.82 -10.71 5.40
N GLN A 690 -15.03 -9.45 5.77
CA GLN A 690 -15.83 -8.51 5.00
C GLN A 690 -15.26 -8.30 3.59
N ILE A 691 -13.93 -8.10 3.48
CA ILE A 691 -13.25 -7.96 2.19
C ILE A 691 -13.45 -9.24 1.36
N ARG A 692 -13.18 -10.43 1.92
CA ARG A 692 -13.32 -11.72 1.19
C ARG A 692 -14.76 -12.00 0.73
N ASN A 693 -15.75 -11.57 1.51
CA ASN A 693 -17.16 -11.74 1.18
C ASN A 693 -17.67 -10.70 0.16
N ASN A 694 -16.86 -9.71 -0.21
CA ASN A 694 -17.16 -8.73 -1.24
C ASN A 694 -16.22 -8.93 -2.45
N PRO A 695 -16.68 -9.61 -3.52
CA PRO A 695 -15.83 -9.94 -4.67
C PRO A 695 -15.18 -8.73 -5.36
N THR A 696 -15.92 -7.62 -5.49
CA THR A 696 -15.42 -6.39 -6.13
C THR A 696 -14.32 -5.74 -5.27
N MET A 697 -14.52 -5.69 -3.94
CA MET A 697 -13.51 -5.17 -3.01
C MET A 697 -12.28 -6.08 -2.94
N PHE A 698 -12.48 -7.40 -2.86
CA PHE A 698 -11.39 -8.37 -2.80
C PHE A 698 -10.51 -8.29 -4.05
N ALA A 699 -11.12 -8.21 -5.24
CA ALA A 699 -10.40 -8.12 -6.51
C ALA A 699 -9.67 -6.78 -6.72
N SER A 700 -10.14 -5.70 -6.09
CA SER A 700 -9.53 -4.37 -6.20
C SER A 700 -8.10 -4.36 -5.67
N ASP A 701 -7.21 -3.63 -6.35
CA ASP A 701 -5.81 -3.47 -5.93
C ASP A 701 -5.69 -2.67 -4.63
N TYR A 702 -6.66 -1.80 -4.36
CA TYR A 702 -6.74 -0.95 -3.19
C TYR A 702 -8.20 -0.82 -2.71
N SER A 703 -8.40 -0.61 -1.42
CA SER A 703 -9.65 -0.10 -0.84
C SER A 703 -9.38 0.51 0.52
N THR A 704 -10.24 1.41 0.97
CA THR A 704 -10.13 2.02 2.30
C THR A 704 -10.09 0.96 3.40
N LEU A 705 -10.88 -0.11 3.29
CA LEU A 705 -10.89 -1.20 4.27
C LEU A 705 -9.63 -2.07 4.22
N LYS A 706 -9.05 -2.30 3.02
CA LYS A 706 -7.73 -2.95 2.90
C LYS A 706 -6.63 -2.11 3.55
N ASP A 707 -6.68 -0.79 3.36
CA ASP A 707 -5.75 0.14 4.01
C ASP A 707 -5.93 0.14 5.53
N ASP A 708 -7.17 0.06 6.03
CA ASP A 708 -7.46 -0.04 7.45
C ASP A 708 -6.93 -1.34 8.06
N VAL A 709 -7.04 -2.47 7.37
CA VAL A 709 -6.41 -3.73 7.80
C VAL A 709 -4.89 -3.57 7.87
N LEU A 710 -4.28 -2.99 6.82
CA LEU A 710 -2.83 -2.75 6.78
C LEU A 710 -2.36 -1.86 7.94
N LEU A 711 -3.02 -0.73 8.16
CA LEU A 711 -2.66 0.24 9.20
C LEU A 711 -2.84 -0.37 10.60
N ALA A 712 -3.92 -1.14 10.83
CA ALA A 712 -4.13 -1.83 12.11
C ALA A 712 -3.00 -2.84 12.39
N ILE A 713 -2.61 -3.64 11.39
CA ILE A 713 -1.48 -4.58 11.52
C ILE A 713 -0.16 -3.84 11.76
N LYS A 714 0.10 -2.76 11.01
CA LYS A 714 1.34 -1.96 11.16
C LYS A 714 1.47 -1.33 12.55
N GLY A 715 0.33 -0.97 13.16
CA GLY A 715 0.28 -0.44 14.52
C GLY A 715 0.58 -1.47 15.61
N LEU A 716 0.51 -2.78 15.34
CA LEU A 716 0.76 -3.82 16.35
C LEU A 716 2.26 -4.04 16.62
N PRO A 717 2.63 -4.57 17.81
CA PRO A 717 4.00 -4.97 18.11
C PRO A 717 4.54 -6.02 17.13
N GLU A 718 5.86 -6.01 16.89
CA GLU A 718 6.53 -6.85 15.88
C GLU A 718 6.18 -8.34 15.99
N SER A 719 6.07 -8.86 17.21
CA SER A 719 5.71 -10.26 17.47
C SER A 719 4.37 -10.69 16.86
N ALA A 720 3.42 -9.76 16.71
CA ALA A 720 2.11 -10.03 16.08
C ALA A 720 2.06 -9.49 14.64
N ARG A 721 2.72 -8.36 14.38
CA ARG A 721 2.70 -7.68 13.08
C ARG A 721 3.14 -8.58 11.93
N SER A 722 4.29 -9.24 12.07
CA SER A 722 4.84 -10.08 11.00
C SER A 722 3.97 -11.31 10.68
N GLU A 723 3.41 -11.95 11.71
CA GLU A 723 2.47 -13.07 11.55
C GLU A 723 1.20 -12.65 10.82
N LEU A 724 0.59 -11.53 11.24
CA LEU A 724 -0.66 -11.05 10.67
C LEU A 724 -0.47 -10.50 9.25
N MET A 725 0.68 -9.89 8.95
CA MET A 725 1.01 -9.43 7.60
C MET A 725 1.02 -10.59 6.60
N GLU A 726 1.59 -11.74 6.98
CA GLU A 726 1.58 -12.95 6.15
C GLU A 726 0.19 -13.60 6.09
N THR A 727 -0.49 -13.69 7.23
CA THR A 727 -1.81 -14.31 7.36
C THR A 727 -2.87 -13.61 6.50
N TYR A 728 -2.82 -12.28 6.42
CA TYR A 728 -3.81 -11.46 5.74
C TYR A 728 -3.33 -10.89 4.41
N LYS A 729 -2.19 -11.33 3.88
CA LYS A 729 -1.60 -10.79 2.63
C LYS A 729 -2.55 -10.77 1.43
N ASP A 730 -3.54 -11.65 1.39
CA ASP A 730 -4.56 -11.73 0.34
C ASP A 730 -5.57 -10.57 0.38
N VAL A 731 -5.79 -9.99 1.56
CA VAL A 731 -6.73 -8.88 1.78
C VAL A 731 -6.02 -7.54 2.02
N LEU A 732 -4.70 -7.47 1.87
CA LEU A 732 -3.97 -6.21 1.93
C LEU A 732 -4.00 -5.49 0.55
N PRO A 733 -3.71 -4.17 0.52
CA PRO A 733 -3.49 -3.45 -0.72
C PRO A 733 -2.38 -4.13 -1.55
N LYS A 734 -2.47 -4.15 -2.88
CA LYS A 734 -1.42 -4.76 -3.72
C LYS A 734 -0.18 -3.88 -3.87
N ASP A 735 -0.32 -2.60 -3.59
CA ASP A 735 0.74 -1.59 -3.59
C ASP A 735 1.51 -1.54 -2.26
N LEU A 736 1.69 -2.69 -1.59
CA LEU A 736 2.60 -2.88 -0.46
C LEU A 736 4.07 -2.72 -0.88
N SER A 737 4.37 -1.79 -1.78
CA SER A 737 5.72 -1.37 -2.14
C SER A 737 6.35 -0.71 -0.92
N GLN A 738 6.69 -1.50 0.09
CA GLN A 738 8.01 -1.98 0.36
C GLN A 738 7.93 -2.67 1.75
N PRO A 739 8.31 -3.94 1.93
CA PRO A 739 8.36 -4.58 3.26
C PRO A 739 9.07 -3.71 4.29
N ASN A 740 8.69 -3.79 5.57
CA ASN A 740 9.38 -3.02 6.61
C ASN A 740 10.87 -3.40 6.66
N PRO A 741 11.78 -2.42 6.90
CA PRO A 741 13.17 -2.69 7.19
C PRO A 741 13.33 -3.66 8.37
N ALA A 742 13.98 -4.79 8.14
CA ALA A 742 14.31 -5.77 9.17
C ALA A 742 15.75 -5.60 9.67
N SER A 743 16.67 -5.23 8.79
CA SER A 743 18.07 -5.02 9.13
C SER A 743 18.78 -4.13 8.10
N ILE A 744 19.91 -3.54 8.46
CA ILE A 744 20.78 -2.83 7.53
C ILE A 744 22.07 -3.64 7.35
N GLU A 745 22.35 -4.05 6.12
CA GLU A 745 23.62 -4.63 5.73
C GLU A 745 24.64 -3.54 5.39
N GLY A 746 25.88 -3.80 5.78
CA GLY A 746 27.02 -2.92 5.59
C GLY A 746 28.26 -3.49 6.29
N PRO A 747 29.45 -2.97 5.99
CA PRO A 747 30.67 -3.44 6.61
C PRO A 747 30.62 -3.22 8.12
N SER A 748 31.15 -4.17 8.90
CA SER A 748 31.18 -4.02 10.36
C SER A 748 32.39 -3.19 10.83
N VAL A 749 33.44 -3.10 10.00
CA VAL A 749 34.68 -2.36 10.26
C VAL A 749 35.14 -1.64 9.00
N LEU A 750 35.67 -0.42 9.15
CA LEU A 750 36.31 0.36 8.09
C LEU A 750 37.70 0.83 8.56
N ASN A 751 38.76 0.24 7.99
CA ASN A 751 40.14 0.60 8.27
C ASN A 751 40.72 1.37 7.08
N VAL A 752 41.13 2.62 7.29
CA VAL A 752 41.57 3.52 6.21
C VAL A 752 42.72 4.39 6.68
N GLU A 753 43.51 4.93 5.75
CA GLU A 753 44.52 5.92 6.07
C GLU A 753 43.94 7.34 6.03
N GLN A 754 44.58 8.25 6.75
CA GLN A 754 44.25 9.66 6.70
C GLN A 754 44.27 10.17 5.25
N THR A 755 43.34 11.06 4.89
CA THR A 755 43.06 11.57 3.52
C THR A 755 42.34 10.62 2.58
N ASN A 756 42.09 9.36 2.95
CA ASN A 756 41.19 8.52 2.17
C ASN A 756 39.77 9.07 2.20
N THR A 757 39.10 8.98 1.06
CA THR A 757 37.68 9.23 0.88
C THR A 757 37.01 7.99 0.33
N GLY A 758 35.71 7.88 0.53
CA GLY A 758 34.90 6.84 -0.10
C GLY A 758 33.43 7.05 0.17
N THR A 759 32.61 6.09 -0.24
CA THR A 759 31.17 6.10 -0.03
C THR A 759 30.77 4.79 0.64
N LEU A 760 29.97 4.86 1.69
CA LEU A 760 29.41 3.68 2.33
C LEU A 760 28.20 3.21 1.53
N THR A 761 28.27 2.01 0.98
CA THR A 761 27.12 1.34 0.37
C THR A 761 26.44 0.51 1.44
N THR A 762 25.16 0.79 1.68
CA THR A 762 24.32 0.08 2.65
C THR A 762 23.11 -0.47 1.94
N GLN A 763 22.62 -1.64 2.36
CA GLN A 763 21.39 -2.22 1.84
C GLN A 763 20.44 -2.49 3.01
N VAL A 764 19.25 -1.91 2.94
CA VAL A 764 18.18 -2.25 3.88
C VAL A 764 17.57 -3.57 3.43
N LEU A 765 17.48 -4.54 4.33
CA LEU A 765 16.87 -5.83 4.07
C LEU A 765 15.46 -5.91 4.67
N PRO A 766 14.53 -6.61 4.00
CA PRO A 766 14.67 -7.20 2.65
C PRO A 766 14.86 -6.12 1.57
N VAL A 767 15.52 -6.43 0.44
CA VAL A 767 15.88 -5.44 -0.62
C VAL A 767 14.69 -4.66 -1.16
N ALA A 768 13.50 -5.25 -1.07
CA ALA A 768 12.26 -4.60 -1.46
C ALA A 768 11.78 -3.54 -0.45
N ALA A 769 12.42 -3.38 0.71
CA ALA A 769 12.13 -2.38 1.77
C ALA A 769 12.65 -0.98 1.41
N ASP A 770 12.16 0.07 2.09
CA ASP A 770 12.67 1.45 1.90
C ASP A 770 14.16 1.51 2.23
N GLN A 771 14.95 1.90 1.22
CA GLN A 771 16.40 1.95 1.30
C GLN A 771 16.93 3.24 1.96
N GLY A 772 16.05 4.14 2.38
CA GLY A 772 16.39 5.40 3.02
C GLY A 772 17.02 5.23 4.40
N VAL A 773 18.22 5.78 4.59
CA VAL A 773 18.97 5.76 5.85
C VAL A 773 19.53 7.14 6.22
N ASN A 774 19.83 7.33 7.50
CA ASN A 774 20.56 8.47 8.05
C ASN A 774 21.95 8.02 8.53
N PHE A 775 22.97 8.86 8.30
CA PHE A 775 24.36 8.60 8.72
C PHE A 775 24.79 9.59 9.81
N GLU A 776 25.48 9.08 10.83
CA GLU A 776 26.08 9.91 11.88
C GLU A 776 27.46 9.37 12.28
N SER A 777 28.46 10.25 12.41
CA SER A 777 29.78 9.92 12.93
C SER A 777 29.90 10.34 14.39
N SER A 778 30.33 9.42 15.25
CA SER A 778 30.57 9.70 16.67
C SER A 778 31.74 10.66 16.93
N ASN A 779 32.65 10.83 15.96
CA ASN A 779 33.79 11.74 16.07
C ASN A 779 34.20 12.30 14.69
N LYS A 780 33.68 13.50 14.38
CA LYS A 780 33.96 14.21 13.12
C LYS A 780 35.43 14.65 12.94
N GLY A 781 36.22 14.67 14.01
CA GLY A 781 37.68 14.93 13.94
C GLY A 781 38.49 13.73 13.44
N VAL A 782 37.92 12.52 13.50
CA VAL A 782 38.52 11.29 12.95
C VAL A 782 37.94 11.00 11.56
N MET A 783 36.61 11.07 11.40
CA MET A 783 35.94 10.83 10.12
C MET A 783 34.64 11.62 10.00
N THR A 784 34.46 12.31 8.87
CA THR A 784 33.18 12.95 8.50
C THR A 784 32.40 12.07 7.53
N ILE A 785 31.07 12.15 7.55
CA ILE A 785 30.16 11.50 6.60
C ILE A 785 28.99 12.43 6.30
N ASP A 786 28.57 12.52 5.03
CA ASP A 786 27.42 13.33 4.59
C ASP A 786 26.12 12.51 4.48
N ALA A 787 25.01 13.19 4.14
CA ALA A 787 23.70 12.57 3.99
C ALA A 787 23.62 11.56 2.82
N SER A 788 24.57 11.60 1.89
CA SER A 788 24.68 10.70 0.74
C SER A 788 25.60 9.50 1.02
N GLY A 789 26.14 9.39 2.24
CA GLY A 789 27.04 8.31 2.66
C GLY A 789 28.50 8.51 2.24
N ASN A 790 28.88 9.69 1.73
CA ASN A 790 30.27 9.98 1.39
C ASN A 790 31.05 10.34 2.65
N TRP A 791 32.15 9.63 2.89
CA TRP A 791 32.99 9.81 4.05
C TRP A 791 34.39 10.28 3.70
N HIS A 792 35.04 10.99 4.63
CA HIS A 792 36.41 11.47 4.53
C HIS A 792 37.17 11.21 5.84
N ALA A 793 38.30 10.52 5.76
CA ALA A 793 39.19 10.23 6.89
C ALA A 793 40.03 11.46 7.24
N VAL A 794 39.68 12.14 8.35
CA VAL A 794 40.24 13.45 8.75
C VAL A 794 41.52 13.31 9.58
N GLY A 795 41.50 12.47 10.63
CA GLY A 795 42.57 12.39 11.62
C GLY A 795 42.74 11.00 12.20
N LYS A 796 43.97 10.69 12.64
CA LYS A 796 44.30 9.41 13.28
C LYS A 796 43.43 9.19 14.53
N GLY A 797 42.82 8.03 14.64
CA GLY A 797 41.98 7.67 15.79
C GLY A 797 40.93 6.63 15.44
N GLU A 798 39.98 6.46 16.36
CA GLU A 798 38.84 5.57 16.22
C GLU A 798 37.52 6.37 16.26
N ALA A 799 36.54 5.95 15.47
CA ALA A 799 35.20 6.52 15.44
C ALA A 799 34.17 5.41 15.18
N VAL A 800 32.89 5.69 15.43
CA VAL A 800 31.78 4.81 15.06
C VAL A 800 30.83 5.57 14.15
N ILE A 801 30.55 5.00 12.98
CA ILE A 801 29.47 5.49 12.11
C ILE A 801 28.21 4.71 12.45
N THR A 802 27.14 5.42 12.80
CA THR A 802 25.80 4.85 13.02
C THR A 802 24.94 5.13 11.81
N ILE A 803 24.33 4.07 11.28
CA ILE A 803 23.38 4.11 10.18
C ILE A 803 22.02 3.73 10.75
N THR A 804 21.01 4.54 10.52
CA THR A 804 19.65 4.34 11.05
C THR A 804 18.64 4.37 9.92
N SER A 805 17.70 3.43 9.89
CA SER A 805 16.62 3.47 8.89
C SER A 805 15.76 4.72 9.08
N LYS A 806 15.32 5.33 7.97
CA LYS A 806 14.37 6.45 8.00
C LYS A 806 12.95 6.00 8.33
N VAL A 807 12.63 4.71 8.16
CA VAL A 807 11.29 4.14 8.41
C VAL A 807 11.16 3.61 9.83
N ASP A 808 12.18 2.96 10.38
CA ASP A 808 12.19 2.50 11.78
C ASP A 808 13.53 2.84 12.45
N ASN A 809 13.50 3.79 13.39
CA ASN A 809 14.69 4.27 14.08
C ASN A 809 15.30 3.25 15.05
N HIS A 810 14.64 2.12 15.33
CA HIS A 810 15.21 1.02 16.10
C HIS A 810 16.13 0.13 15.26
N ILE A 811 15.96 0.14 13.93
CA ILE A 811 16.83 -0.60 13.01
C ILE A 811 18.08 0.22 12.73
N THR A 812 19.17 -0.18 13.37
CA THR A 812 20.47 0.50 13.28
C THR A 812 21.60 -0.47 12.94
N LYS A 813 22.62 0.04 12.23
CA LYS A 813 23.91 -0.64 12.02
C LYS A 813 25.03 0.28 12.46
N LYS A 814 25.97 -0.26 13.25
CA LYS A 814 27.17 0.44 13.68
C LYS A 814 28.39 -0.09 12.94
N ILE A 815 29.23 0.83 12.47
CA ILE A 815 30.49 0.54 11.78
C ILE A 815 31.62 1.11 12.63
N THR A 816 32.56 0.24 13.03
CA THR A 816 33.75 0.69 13.76
C THR A 816 34.80 1.17 12.76
N VAL A 817 35.31 2.37 12.95
CA VAL A 817 36.26 3.03 12.05
C VAL A 817 37.60 3.17 12.74
N LYS A 818 38.68 2.80 12.04
CA LYS A 818 40.06 3.07 12.48
C LYS A 818 40.83 3.79 11.39
N VAL A 819 41.32 4.99 11.69
CA VAL A 819 42.11 5.81 10.77
C VAL A 819 43.58 5.76 11.18
N THR A 820 44.44 5.28 10.28
CA THR A 820 45.91 5.25 10.46
C THR A 820 46.58 6.43 9.77
N GLU A 821 47.78 6.82 10.24
CA GLU A 821 48.56 7.90 9.64
C GLU A 821 49.13 7.47 8.28
N LYS A 822 49.03 8.34 7.27
CA LYS A 822 49.62 8.12 5.95
C LYS A 822 51.13 8.38 5.96
N MET A 823 51.92 7.37 5.63
CA MET A 823 53.38 7.47 5.60
C MET A 823 53.89 7.97 4.24
N ASP A 824 54.47 9.16 4.19
CA ASP A 824 55.20 9.71 3.03
C ASP A 824 56.64 9.17 2.92
N TYR A 825 56.83 8.14 2.10
CA TYR A 825 58.12 7.57 1.72
C TYR A 825 58.55 7.93 0.28
N SER A 826 58.03 9.03 -0.28
CA SER A 826 58.33 9.42 -1.66
C SER A 826 59.84 9.55 -1.91
N LEU A 827 60.29 9.19 -3.11
CA LEU A 827 61.71 9.25 -3.49
C LEU A 827 61.82 9.60 -4.98
N ALA A 828 62.58 10.63 -5.31
CA ALA A 828 62.83 11.09 -6.67
C ALA A 828 64.33 11.33 -6.88
N VAL A 829 64.84 11.09 -8.09
CA VAL A 829 66.25 11.29 -8.46
C VAL A 829 66.32 12.01 -9.80
N ASN A 830 67.29 12.91 -9.94
CA ASN A 830 67.63 13.53 -11.21
C ASN A 830 68.46 12.57 -12.07
N ALA A 831 68.40 12.70 -13.39
CA ALA A 831 69.25 11.90 -14.28
C ALA A 831 70.75 12.20 -14.03
N TYR A 832 71.57 11.16 -14.04
CA TYR A 832 73.02 11.29 -13.91
C TYR A 832 73.66 11.36 -15.30
N LYS A 833 74.57 12.30 -15.53
CA LYS A 833 75.37 12.35 -16.75
C LYS A 833 76.76 11.80 -16.42
N LEU A 834 77.29 10.89 -17.24
CA LEU A 834 78.67 10.39 -17.04
C LEU A 834 79.63 11.57 -16.87
N ASP A 835 80.53 11.43 -15.90
CA ASP A 835 81.50 12.45 -15.45
C ASP A 835 80.95 13.70 -14.74
N SER A 836 79.64 13.79 -14.41
CA SER A 836 79.07 15.00 -13.78
C SER A 836 79.40 15.22 -12.29
N GLY A 837 80.15 14.31 -11.66
CA GLY A 837 80.60 14.43 -10.27
C GLY A 837 79.54 14.13 -9.21
N THR A 838 78.36 14.74 -9.31
CA THR A 838 77.30 14.67 -8.29
C THR A 838 75.99 14.03 -8.80
N LEU A 839 75.24 13.40 -7.89
CA LEU A 839 73.88 12.90 -8.12
C LEU A 839 72.92 13.44 -7.05
N THR A 840 71.78 14.02 -7.45
CA THR A 840 70.85 14.70 -6.53
C THR A 840 69.40 14.23 -6.69
N GLY A 841 68.57 14.46 -5.66
CA GLY A 841 67.14 14.14 -5.70
C GLY A 841 66.35 14.60 -4.47
N LYS A 842 65.11 14.15 -4.34
CA LYS A 842 64.18 14.49 -3.24
C LYS A 842 63.66 13.24 -2.52
N PHE A 843 63.33 13.36 -1.23
CA PHE A 843 62.78 12.30 -0.40
C PHE A 843 61.68 12.81 0.55
N GLY A 844 60.70 11.95 0.85
CA GLY A 844 59.55 12.22 1.69
C GLY A 844 59.85 12.18 3.18
N LYS A 845 58.97 12.77 4.00
CA LYS A 845 59.23 13.05 5.43
C LYS A 845 59.58 11.83 6.29
N HIS A 846 59.24 10.61 5.85
CA HIS A 846 59.51 9.38 6.60
C HIS A 846 60.65 8.52 6.04
N ILE A 847 61.34 8.96 4.98
CA ILE A 847 62.65 8.40 4.62
C ILE A 847 63.70 9.02 5.56
N SER A 848 64.42 8.18 6.30
CA SER A 848 65.43 8.61 7.26
C SER A 848 66.80 8.80 6.59
N LYS A 849 67.15 7.93 5.63
CA LYS A 849 68.42 7.98 4.87
C LYS A 849 68.20 7.59 3.41
N VAL A 850 69.04 8.12 2.51
CA VAL A 850 69.04 7.80 1.08
C VAL A 850 70.40 7.24 0.69
N ARG A 851 70.44 6.08 0.01
CA ARG A 851 71.66 5.30 -0.27
C ARG A 851 71.83 5.02 -1.75
N LEU A 852 73.06 5.09 -2.26
CA LEU A 852 73.39 4.82 -3.66
C LEU A 852 73.80 3.36 -3.82
N TRP A 853 73.21 2.70 -4.80
CA TRP A 853 73.48 1.33 -5.19
C TRP A 853 73.99 1.28 -6.62
N ILE A 854 75.05 0.50 -6.83
CA ILE A 854 75.64 0.26 -8.14
C ILE A 854 75.74 -1.25 -8.31
N ASN A 855 75.17 -1.77 -9.39
CA ASN A 855 75.23 -3.20 -9.77
C ASN A 855 74.87 -4.13 -8.58
N GLY A 856 73.82 -3.77 -7.84
CA GLY A 856 73.29 -4.59 -6.74
C GLY A 856 74.03 -4.48 -5.40
N LYS A 857 74.99 -3.56 -5.25
CA LYS A 857 75.68 -3.28 -3.97
C LYS A 857 75.51 -1.83 -3.56
N VAL A 858 75.32 -1.61 -2.25
CA VAL A 858 75.36 -0.25 -1.69
C VAL A 858 76.79 0.27 -1.67
N VAL A 859 77.01 1.45 -2.25
CA VAL A 859 78.34 2.04 -2.40
C VAL A 859 78.55 3.28 -1.53
N THR A 860 77.49 4.04 -1.26
CA THR A 860 77.55 5.22 -0.39
C THR A 860 76.16 5.66 0.09
N GLN A 861 76.11 6.66 0.98
CA GLN A 861 74.90 7.29 1.51
C GLN A 861 74.93 8.81 1.25
N ALA A 862 73.78 9.39 0.91
CA ALA A 862 73.66 10.80 0.59
C ALA A 862 73.67 11.69 1.83
N THR A 863 74.09 12.93 1.65
CA THR A 863 73.81 14.03 2.57
C THR A 863 72.40 14.52 2.32
N THR A 864 71.62 14.76 3.37
CA THR A 864 70.19 15.13 3.30
C THR A 864 69.92 16.45 4.03
N ASN A 865 68.93 17.23 3.60
CA ASN A 865 68.51 18.46 4.27
C ASN A 865 67.05 18.42 4.79
N ALA A 866 66.67 19.42 5.59
CA ALA A 866 65.33 19.55 6.18
C ALA A 866 64.22 19.85 5.15
N ALA A 867 64.59 20.24 3.92
CA ALA A 867 63.65 20.48 2.82
C ALA A 867 63.31 19.20 2.03
N GLY A 868 63.82 18.03 2.43
CA GLY A 868 63.58 16.75 1.77
C GLY A 868 64.41 16.57 0.50
N GLU A 869 65.63 17.12 0.44
CA GLU A 869 66.55 16.97 -0.69
C GLU A 869 67.80 16.20 -0.28
N TYR A 870 68.35 15.40 -1.20
CA TYR A 870 69.57 14.61 -0.97
C TYR A 870 70.59 14.78 -2.10
N VAL A 871 71.87 14.64 -1.75
CA VAL A 871 73.02 14.77 -2.66
C VAL A 871 74.07 13.68 -2.38
N PHE A 872 74.58 13.07 -3.45
CA PHE A 872 75.80 12.25 -3.46
C PHE A 872 76.91 13.03 -4.18
N ASP A 873 77.87 13.56 -3.42
CA ASP A 873 78.91 14.47 -3.96
C ASP A 873 80.03 13.77 -4.75
N ASN A 874 80.11 12.44 -4.66
CA ASN A 874 81.18 11.62 -5.26
C ASN A 874 80.65 10.52 -6.19
N ALA A 875 79.52 10.76 -6.86
CA ALA A 875 78.86 9.77 -7.72
C ALA A 875 79.75 9.28 -8.87
N SER A 876 80.62 10.14 -9.43
CA SER A 876 81.57 9.77 -10.50
C SER A 876 82.64 8.75 -10.08
N SER A 877 82.90 8.61 -8.78
CA SER A 877 83.82 7.59 -8.28
C SER A 877 83.23 6.18 -8.29
N PHE A 878 81.92 6.05 -8.56
CA PHE A 878 81.20 4.77 -8.51
C PHE A 878 80.43 4.44 -9.79
N ILE A 879 80.03 5.45 -10.58
CA ILE A 879 79.30 5.28 -11.85
C ILE A 879 80.28 5.49 -13.00
N HIS A 880 80.72 4.40 -13.63
CA HIS A 880 81.79 4.41 -14.65
C HIS A 880 81.28 4.16 -16.07
N SER A 881 80.10 3.55 -16.21
CA SER A 881 79.50 3.22 -17.50
C SER A 881 78.03 3.58 -17.55
N ALA A 882 77.53 3.90 -18.74
CA ALA A 882 76.10 4.05 -19.00
C ALA A 882 75.34 2.71 -18.84
N THR A 883 76.06 1.59 -18.76
CA THR A 883 75.49 0.26 -18.48
C THR A 883 75.45 -0.08 -17.00
N ASP A 884 76.03 0.74 -16.11
CA ASP A 884 75.94 0.49 -14.68
C ASP A 884 74.48 0.57 -14.23
N VAL A 885 74.03 -0.41 -13.45
CA VAL A 885 72.71 -0.37 -12.83
C VAL A 885 72.82 0.53 -11.59
N VAL A 886 72.47 1.79 -11.78
CA VAL A 886 72.49 2.81 -10.73
C VAL A 886 71.10 2.95 -10.12
N GLU A 887 71.02 2.81 -8.80
CA GLU A 887 69.77 2.86 -8.05
C GLU A 887 69.94 3.71 -6.79
N VAL A 888 68.92 4.49 -6.45
CA VAL A 888 68.85 5.21 -5.18
C VAL A 888 67.77 4.58 -4.31
N VAL A 889 68.11 4.30 -3.05
CA VAL A 889 67.27 3.60 -2.09
C VAL A 889 67.04 4.46 -0.87
N GLY A 890 65.79 4.80 -0.59
CA GLY A 890 65.34 5.42 0.64
C GLY A 890 65.01 4.36 1.69
N VAL A 891 65.57 4.53 2.89
CA VAL A 891 65.32 3.65 4.05
C VAL A 891 64.75 4.44 5.22
N ASP A 892 63.99 3.77 6.09
CA ASP A 892 63.53 4.35 7.36
C ASP A 892 64.63 4.35 8.45
N SER A 893 64.28 4.76 9.66
CA SER A 893 65.21 4.82 10.81
C SER A 893 65.73 3.44 11.26
N ALA A 894 65.06 2.36 10.86
CA ALA A 894 65.48 0.98 11.10
C ALA A 894 66.28 0.41 9.91
N TYR A 895 66.66 1.23 8.93
CA TYR A 895 67.34 0.84 7.69
C TYR A 895 66.53 -0.11 6.79
N VAL A 896 65.22 -0.22 6.99
CA VAL A 896 64.35 -1.00 6.12
C VAL A 896 64.13 -0.21 4.83
N GLU A 897 64.31 -0.87 3.69
CA GLU A 897 64.03 -0.30 2.37
C GLU A 897 62.54 0.06 2.26
N ARG A 898 62.26 1.34 1.98
CA ARG A 898 60.90 1.86 1.81
C ARG A 898 60.63 2.33 0.39
N ALA A 899 61.66 2.75 -0.34
CA ALA A 899 61.58 3.11 -1.75
C ALA A 899 62.92 2.87 -2.45
N ARG A 900 62.88 2.37 -3.70
CA ARG A 900 64.04 2.21 -4.58
C ARG A 900 63.69 2.71 -5.96
N ILE A 901 64.57 3.53 -6.54
CA ILE A 901 64.38 4.05 -7.89
C ILE A 901 65.66 3.90 -8.71
N LYS A 902 65.52 3.55 -9.99
CA LYS A 902 66.64 3.54 -10.93
C LYS A 902 66.99 4.96 -11.34
N VAL A 903 68.28 5.24 -11.43
CA VAL A 903 68.82 6.51 -11.91
C VAL A 903 69.06 6.40 -13.41
N PRO A 904 68.44 7.27 -14.22
CA PRO A 904 68.77 7.34 -15.65
C PRO A 904 70.21 7.85 -15.82
N VAL A 905 71.10 7.03 -16.39
CA VAL A 905 72.48 7.41 -16.71
C VAL A 905 72.59 7.77 -18.21
N THR A 906 73.18 8.92 -18.54
CA THR A 906 73.30 9.42 -19.92
C THR A 906 74.74 9.83 -20.27
N GLY A 907 75.17 9.60 -21.53
CA GLY A 907 76.53 9.86 -22.05
C GLY A 907 77.19 8.62 -22.69
N GLN A 908 78.20 8.79 -23.57
CA GLN A 908 78.99 7.70 -24.18
C GLN A 908 80.49 7.87 -23.86
N SER A 909 81.16 6.79 -23.46
CA SER A 909 82.61 6.71 -23.31
C SER A 909 83.28 6.67 -24.69
N GLU A 910 84.23 7.57 -24.99
CA GLU A 910 84.91 7.60 -26.31
C GLU A 910 85.85 6.40 -26.52
N SER A 911 85.38 5.36 -27.23
CA SER A 911 86.18 4.21 -27.68
C SER A 911 86.28 4.20 -29.22
N ASN A 912 87.32 4.83 -29.79
CA ASN A 912 87.58 4.80 -31.23
C ASN A 912 88.41 3.55 -31.62
N THR A 913 87.77 2.61 -32.33
CA THR A 913 88.35 1.33 -32.81
C THR A 913 88.80 1.37 -34.28
N ASN A 914 89.00 2.55 -34.88
CA ASN A 914 89.31 2.68 -36.30
C ASN A 914 90.61 1.93 -36.70
N LEU A 915 90.66 1.35 -37.91
CA LEU A 915 91.85 0.69 -38.47
C LEU A 915 91.77 0.80 -39.99
N THR A 916 92.77 1.41 -40.63
CA THR A 916 92.80 1.69 -42.07
C THR A 916 94.17 1.37 -42.66
N GLN A 917 94.23 1.15 -43.97
CA GLN A 917 95.45 0.89 -44.74
C GLN A 917 95.63 1.97 -45.82
N ASN A 918 96.86 2.47 -46.01
CA ASN A 918 97.24 3.28 -47.17
C ASN A 918 97.49 2.39 -48.41
N PRO A 919 97.37 2.91 -49.66
CA PRO A 919 97.62 2.15 -50.87
C PRO A 919 98.99 1.46 -50.89
N TYR A 920 99.05 0.20 -51.35
CA TYR A 920 100.29 -0.59 -51.42
C TYR A 920 100.39 -1.27 -52.80
N ASN A 921 101.49 -1.04 -53.52
CA ASN A 921 101.78 -1.73 -54.78
C ASN A 921 102.79 -2.87 -54.58
N ILE A 922 102.65 -3.94 -55.36
CA ILE A 922 103.61 -5.06 -55.32
C ILE A 922 105.01 -4.55 -55.65
N GLY A 923 105.93 -4.71 -54.70
CA GLY A 923 107.31 -4.22 -54.78
C GLY A 923 107.64 -3.08 -53.83
N ASP A 924 106.63 -2.39 -53.26
CA ASP A 924 106.84 -1.33 -52.29
C ASP A 924 107.48 -1.88 -51.00
N MET A 925 108.51 -1.20 -50.50
CA MET A 925 109.28 -1.68 -49.33
C MET A 925 108.40 -1.80 -48.07
N ALA A 926 107.48 -0.87 -47.86
CA ALA A 926 106.69 -0.76 -46.63
C ALA A 926 105.18 -0.66 -46.89
N LEU A 927 104.40 -1.21 -45.95
CA LEU A 927 102.94 -1.04 -45.88
C LEU A 927 102.60 -0.19 -44.65
N THR A 928 101.71 0.80 -44.79
CA THR A 928 101.38 1.76 -43.72
C THR A 928 99.87 1.94 -43.54
N GLY A 929 99.45 2.51 -42.41
CA GLY A 929 98.04 2.85 -42.13
C GLY A 929 97.82 3.56 -40.80
N GLN A 930 96.56 3.70 -40.37
CA GLN A 930 96.15 4.37 -39.13
C GLN A 930 95.35 3.41 -38.22
N PHE A 931 95.40 3.61 -36.89
CA PHE A 931 94.67 2.86 -35.87
C PHE A 931 94.15 3.77 -34.75
N GLY A 932 93.00 3.41 -34.17
CA GLY A 932 92.34 4.15 -33.09
C GLY A 932 92.81 3.76 -31.69
N LYS A 933 92.57 4.62 -30.69
CA LYS A 933 93.07 4.49 -29.31
C LYS A 933 92.69 3.18 -28.58
N ALA A 934 91.67 2.47 -29.06
CA ALA A 934 91.27 1.17 -28.51
C ALA A 934 92.13 -0.01 -29.00
N ILE A 935 93.06 0.20 -29.95
CA ILE A 935 93.97 -0.82 -30.49
C ILE A 935 95.36 -0.64 -29.87
N PHE A 936 95.91 -1.69 -29.27
CA PHE A 936 97.21 -1.72 -28.62
C PHE A 936 98.36 -2.04 -29.58
N LYS A 937 98.16 -2.97 -30.52
CA LYS A 937 99.14 -3.36 -31.56
C LYS A 937 98.46 -3.70 -32.89
N VAL A 938 99.19 -3.53 -34.00
CA VAL A 938 98.72 -3.88 -35.36
C VAL A 938 99.62 -4.96 -35.99
N ARG A 939 99.04 -6.01 -36.56
CA ARG A 939 99.75 -7.21 -37.10
C ARG A 939 99.39 -7.47 -38.56
N LEU A 940 100.38 -7.93 -39.34
CA LEU A 940 100.23 -8.29 -40.75
C LEU A 940 100.09 -9.81 -40.87
N PHE A 941 99.02 -10.22 -41.55
CA PHE A 941 98.76 -11.59 -41.93
C PHE A 941 98.90 -11.74 -43.44
N VAL A 942 99.58 -12.80 -43.88
CA VAL A 942 99.65 -13.21 -45.29
C VAL A 942 99.19 -14.65 -45.35
N ASN A 943 98.14 -14.92 -46.12
CA ASN A 943 97.54 -16.25 -46.30
C ASN A 943 97.19 -16.94 -44.96
N GLY A 944 96.72 -16.16 -43.98
CA GLY A 944 96.25 -16.66 -42.68
C GLY A 944 97.32 -16.80 -41.59
N ILE A 945 98.59 -16.51 -41.89
CA ILE A 945 99.70 -16.58 -40.92
C ILE A 945 100.15 -15.17 -40.55
N VAL A 946 100.38 -14.91 -39.25
CA VAL A 946 101.03 -13.67 -38.79
C VAL A 946 102.48 -13.67 -39.26
N VAL A 947 102.84 -12.75 -40.16
CA VAL A 947 104.20 -12.67 -40.69
C VAL A 947 105.04 -11.58 -40.00
N THR A 948 104.41 -10.53 -39.48
CA THR A 948 105.10 -9.46 -38.74
C THR A 948 104.13 -8.57 -37.94
N GLN A 949 104.65 -7.77 -37.01
CA GLN A 949 103.91 -6.76 -36.24
C GLN A 949 104.43 -5.36 -36.58
N ALA A 950 103.53 -4.37 -36.68
CA ALA A 950 103.88 -3.03 -37.08
C ALA A 950 104.60 -2.26 -35.97
N THR A 951 105.45 -1.33 -36.36
CA THR A 951 105.87 -0.22 -35.51
C THR A 951 104.74 0.81 -35.47
N THR A 952 104.37 1.29 -34.29
CA THR A 952 103.23 2.19 -34.04
C THR A 952 103.67 3.49 -33.38
N SER A 953 103.01 4.60 -33.67
CA SER A 953 103.29 5.93 -33.09
C SER A 953 102.10 6.45 -32.25
N GLU A 954 102.33 7.44 -31.38
CA GLU A 954 101.31 8.02 -30.48
C GLU A 954 100.17 8.75 -31.22
N ASP A 955 100.40 9.17 -32.47
CA ASP A 955 99.42 9.85 -33.32
C ASP A 955 98.41 8.89 -33.98
N GLY A 956 98.54 7.58 -33.75
CA GLY A 956 97.68 6.55 -34.34
C GLY A 956 98.20 5.96 -35.65
N THR A 957 99.44 6.25 -36.08
CA THR A 957 100.01 5.65 -37.30
C THR A 957 100.69 4.28 -37.07
N TYR A 958 100.64 3.38 -38.05
CA TYR A 958 101.40 2.12 -38.04
C TYR A 958 102.15 1.85 -39.37
N THR A 959 103.31 1.17 -39.28
CA THR A 959 104.18 0.84 -40.41
C THR A 959 104.76 -0.59 -40.32
N PHE A 960 104.67 -1.35 -41.42
CA PHE A 960 105.42 -2.58 -41.67
C PHE A 960 106.53 -2.31 -42.69
N ALA A 961 107.77 -2.13 -42.22
CA ALA A 961 108.88 -1.63 -43.05
C ALA A 961 109.44 -2.62 -44.09
N ASN A 962 109.08 -3.90 -43.99
CA ASN A 962 109.61 -5.00 -44.81
C ASN A 962 108.48 -5.78 -45.52
N ALA A 963 107.41 -5.08 -45.91
CA ALA A 963 106.21 -5.68 -46.50
C ALA A 963 106.51 -6.42 -47.82
N SER A 964 107.42 -5.90 -48.66
CA SER A 964 107.82 -6.57 -49.91
C SER A 964 108.48 -7.93 -49.73
N ASN A 965 108.98 -8.25 -48.53
CA ASN A 965 109.53 -9.58 -48.25
C ASN A 965 108.45 -10.64 -48.11
N PHE A 966 107.21 -10.25 -47.78
CA PHE A 966 106.11 -11.15 -47.47
C PHE A 966 104.99 -11.10 -48.50
N ILE A 967 104.77 -9.96 -49.16
CA ILE A 967 103.73 -9.77 -50.17
C ILE A 967 104.35 -9.94 -51.55
N LYS A 968 104.09 -11.07 -52.23
CA LYS A 968 104.75 -11.43 -53.50
C LYS A 968 103.80 -11.44 -54.70
N SER A 969 102.50 -11.64 -54.45
CA SER A 969 101.48 -11.71 -55.49
C SER A 969 100.27 -10.84 -55.13
N SER A 970 99.58 -10.32 -56.14
CA SER A 970 98.27 -9.67 -55.98
C SER A 970 97.17 -10.68 -55.59
N THR A 971 97.47 -11.98 -55.62
CA THR A 971 96.58 -13.05 -55.17
C THR A 971 96.80 -13.45 -53.72
N ASP A 972 97.84 -12.95 -53.05
CA ASP A 972 98.05 -13.23 -51.63
C ASP A 972 96.92 -12.60 -50.79
N LYS A 973 96.35 -13.36 -49.85
CA LYS A 973 95.35 -12.83 -48.91
C LYS A 973 96.07 -12.05 -47.81
N ILE A 974 96.04 -10.72 -47.91
CA ILE A 974 96.68 -9.83 -46.95
C ILE A 974 95.65 -9.29 -45.96
N GLU A 975 95.89 -9.46 -44.67
CA GLU A 975 94.99 -8.95 -43.62
C GLU A 975 95.78 -8.18 -42.56
N ILE A 976 95.20 -7.09 -42.07
CA ILE A 976 95.80 -6.23 -41.04
C ILE A 976 94.88 -6.26 -39.83
N VAL A 977 95.45 -6.57 -38.66
CA VAL A 977 94.70 -6.89 -37.45
C VAL A 977 95.17 -6.03 -36.29
N GLY A 978 94.27 -5.19 -35.78
CA GLY A 978 94.42 -4.49 -34.51
C GLY A 978 93.99 -5.37 -33.35
N VAL A 979 94.80 -5.45 -32.31
CA VAL A 979 94.54 -6.23 -31.09
C VAL A 979 94.60 -5.34 -29.84
N ASP A 980 93.93 -5.73 -28.77
CA ASP A 980 93.96 -5.04 -27.47
C ASP A 980 95.22 -5.43 -26.66
N THR A 981 95.31 -4.94 -25.42
CA THR A 981 96.41 -5.22 -24.49
C THR A 981 96.50 -6.70 -24.09
N GLN A 982 95.44 -7.48 -24.31
CA GLN A 982 95.40 -8.93 -24.09
C GLN A 982 95.65 -9.71 -25.39
N TYR A 983 96.06 -9.04 -26.47
CA TYR A 983 96.25 -9.59 -27.82
C TYR A 983 94.99 -10.20 -28.44
N LYS A 984 93.81 -9.87 -27.91
CA LYS A 984 92.53 -10.26 -28.51
C LYS A 984 92.23 -9.34 -29.69
N GLU A 985 91.72 -9.92 -30.76
CA GLU A 985 91.37 -9.17 -31.96
C GLU A 985 90.30 -8.12 -31.65
N VAL A 986 90.64 -6.85 -31.93
CA VAL A 986 89.74 -5.69 -31.81
C VAL A 986 89.13 -5.37 -33.16
N LYS A 987 89.94 -5.40 -34.23
CA LYS A 987 89.48 -5.15 -35.61
C LYS A 987 90.43 -5.78 -36.63
N ARG A 988 89.87 -6.40 -37.67
CA ARG A 988 90.59 -6.93 -38.83
C ARG A 988 90.09 -6.28 -40.11
N ILE A 989 91.01 -5.91 -40.98
CA ILE A 989 90.72 -5.44 -42.34
C ILE A 989 91.50 -6.29 -43.35
N VAL A 990 90.90 -6.54 -44.51
CA VAL A 990 91.61 -7.11 -45.65
C VAL A 990 92.30 -5.97 -46.39
N ALA A 991 93.60 -6.11 -46.65
CA ALA A 991 94.39 -5.08 -47.30
C ALA A 991 94.26 -5.16 -48.83
N THR A 992 94.15 -4.01 -49.49
CA THR A 992 94.10 -3.87 -50.94
C THR A 992 95.53 -3.74 -51.50
N VAL A 993 95.90 -4.65 -52.39
CA VAL A 993 97.21 -4.69 -53.07
C VAL A 993 97.00 -4.56 -54.58
N THR A 994 97.74 -3.64 -55.23
CA THR A 994 97.63 -3.37 -56.67
C THR A 994 98.95 -3.62 -57.42
N GLY A 995 98.88 -4.16 -58.65
CA GLY A 995 100.06 -4.47 -59.49
C GLY A 995 99.93 -5.79 -60.29
N LYS A 996 100.55 -5.86 -61.48
CA LYS A 996 100.49 -7.00 -62.41
C LYS A 996 101.76 -7.87 -62.28
N ALA A 997 101.61 -9.19 -62.28
CA ALA A 997 102.74 -10.13 -62.28
C ALA A 997 103.56 -10.02 -63.60
N LEU A 998 104.88 -10.16 -63.51
CA LEU A 998 105.81 -10.05 -64.66
C LEU A 998 105.68 -11.27 -65.61
N ASP A 999 105.52 -11.03 -66.92
CA ASP A 999 105.44 -12.10 -67.95
C ASP A 999 106.84 -12.59 -68.35
N THR A 1000 107.25 -13.70 -67.76
CA THR A 1000 108.57 -14.32 -67.93
C THR A 1000 108.58 -15.48 -68.94
N SER A 1001 107.58 -15.59 -69.82
CA SER A 1001 107.48 -16.70 -70.78
C SER A 1001 108.67 -16.76 -71.76
N LEU A 1002 109.16 -17.96 -72.09
CA LEU A 1002 110.28 -18.19 -73.03
C LEU A 1002 110.11 -19.55 -73.69
N GLN A 1003 110.02 -19.59 -75.01
CA GLN A 1003 109.82 -20.81 -75.79
C GLN A 1003 110.63 -20.79 -77.08
N ALA A 1004 111.21 -21.92 -77.45
CA ALA A 1004 111.87 -22.10 -78.74
C ALA A 1004 111.05 -23.03 -79.62
N LYS A 1005 111.11 -22.84 -80.94
CA LYS A 1005 110.61 -23.81 -81.92
C LYS A 1005 111.56 -25.02 -81.98
N GLU A 1006 111.05 -26.16 -82.44
CA GLU A 1006 111.86 -27.36 -82.66
C GLU A 1006 113.06 -27.05 -83.58
N PHE A 1007 114.21 -27.63 -83.22
CA PHE A 1007 115.50 -27.41 -83.86
C PHE A 1007 116.16 -28.76 -84.12
N THR A 1008 116.77 -28.94 -85.29
CA THR A 1008 117.56 -30.14 -85.62
C THR A 1008 119.04 -29.78 -85.75
N PHE A 1009 119.92 -30.67 -85.28
CA PHE A 1009 121.36 -30.47 -85.42
C PHE A 1009 121.76 -30.25 -86.90
N GLY A 1010 122.48 -29.15 -87.16
CA GLY A 1010 122.86 -28.70 -88.50
C GLY A 1010 122.04 -27.52 -89.04
N ASP A 1011 120.91 -27.16 -88.40
CA ASP A 1011 120.12 -26.00 -88.81
C ASP A 1011 120.90 -24.69 -88.66
N LYS A 1012 120.75 -23.83 -89.66
CA LYS A 1012 121.44 -22.52 -89.73
C LYS A 1012 120.83 -21.47 -88.81
N THR A 1013 119.62 -21.70 -88.28
CA THR A 1013 118.94 -20.77 -87.39
C THR A 1013 118.19 -21.50 -86.28
N ILE A 1014 118.02 -20.83 -85.13
CA ILE A 1014 117.10 -21.24 -84.05
C ILE A 1014 116.18 -20.06 -83.74
N THR A 1015 114.87 -20.30 -83.66
CA THR A 1015 113.88 -19.23 -83.44
C THR A 1015 112.90 -19.57 -82.33
N GLY A 1016 112.25 -18.56 -81.75
CA GLY A 1016 111.27 -18.73 -80.68
C GLY A 1016 110.60 -17.43 -80.28
N THR A 1017 109.90 -17.42 -79.15
CA THR A 1017 109.20 -16.26 -78.57
C THR A 1017 109.56 -16.06 -77.09
N PHE A 1018 109.41 -14.83 -76.61
CA PHE A 1018 109.64 -14.45 -75.21
C PHE A 1018 108.65 -13.37 -74.74
N GLY A 1019 108.33 -13.42 -73.44
CA GLY A 1019 107.42 -12.53 -72.75
C GLY A 1019 108.07 -11.20 -72.36
N THR A 1020 107.23 -10.22 -72.00
CA THR A 1020 107.63 -8.81 -71.87
C THR A 1020 108.64 -8.53 -70.75
N ALA A 1021 108.83 -9.44 -69.79
CA ALA A 1021 109.86 -9.28 -68.76
C ALA A 1021 111.27 -9.58 -69.28
N ILE A 1022 111.42 -10.33 -70.37
CA ILE A 1022 112.71 -10.66 -70.97
C ILE A 1022 113.10 -9.55 -71.96
N SER A 1023 114.27 -8.94 -71.76
CA SER A 1023 114.77 -7.87 -72.63
C SER A 1023 115.63 -8.42 -73.77
N LYS A 1024 116.40 -9.49 -73.52
CA LYS A 1024 117.29 -10.12 -74.51
C LYS A 1024 117.27 -11.64 -74.36
N VAL A 1025 117.52 -12.36 -75.45
CA VAL A 1025 117.60 -13.83 -75.45
C VAL A 1025 118.99 -14.27 -75.92
N ARG A 1026 119.61 -15.24 -75.23
CA ARG A 1026 120.98 -15.71 -75.46
C ARG A 1026 121.03 -17.22 -75.64
N LEU A 1027 121.89 -17.68 -76.55
CA LEU A 1027 122.16 -19.08 -76.85
C LEU A 1027 123.42 -19.48 -76.07
N ALA A 1028 123.30 -20.52 -75.26
CA ALA A 1028 124.44 -21.19 -74.64
C ALA A 1028 124.62 -22.58 -75.24
N VAL A 1029 125.87 -22.95 -75.50
CA VAL A 1029 126.24 -24.30 -75.93
C VAL A 1029 127.26 -24.83 -74.94
N ASN A 1030 126.99 -25.99 -74.34
CA ASN A 1030 127.78 -26.61 -73.27
C ASN A 1030 128.09 -25.63 -72.12
N GLY A 1031 127.10 -24.80 -71.76
CA GLY A 1031 127.20 -23.84 -70.65
C GLY A 1031 127.87 -22.49 -70.98
N THR A 1032 128.44 -22.32 -72.17
CA THR A 1032 129.05 -21.04 -72.61
C THR A 1032 128.10 -20.27 -73.50
N ILE A 1033 127.91 -18.97 -73.25
CA ILE A 1033 127.10 -18.10 -74.11
C ILE A 1033 127.85 -17.88 -75.44
N VAL A 1034 127.28 -18.37 -76.53
CA VAL A 1034 127.89 -18.30 -77.86
C VAL A 1034 127.26 -17.24 -78.76
N GLN A 1035 126.01 -16.86 -78.49
CA GLN A 1035 125.32 -15.85 -79.30
C GLN A 1035 124.20 -15.16 -78.53
N GLN A 1036 123.91 -13.91 -78.90
CA GLN A 1036 122.69 -13.21 -78.50
C GLN A 1036 121.77 -13.08 -79.72
N ALA A 1037 120.48 -13.33 -79.54
CA ALA A 1037 119.52 -13.35 -80.62
C ALA A 1037 119.23 -11.95 -81.15
N THR A 1038 118.89 -11.88 -82.43
CA THR A 1038 118.13 -10.75 -82.98
C THR A 1038 116.68 -10.92 -82.57
N THR A 1039 116.08 -9.87 -82.00
CA THR A 1039 114.70 -9.92 -81.48
C THR A 1039 113.81 -8.92 -82.20
N VAL A 1040 112.62 -9.35 -82.63
CA VAL A 1040 111.59 -8.51 -83.27
C VAL A 1040 110.23 -8.98 -82.78
N ASP A 1041 109.40 -8.04 -82.31
CA ASP A 1041 107.99 -8.25 -81.90
C ASP A 1041 107.74 -9.47 -80.99
N GLY A 1042 108.57 -9.63 -79.94
CA GLY A 1042 108.46 -10.73 -78.98
C GLY A 1042 108.96 -12.09 -79.50
N GLY A 1043 109.48 -12.13 -80.73
CA GLY A 1043 110.21 -13.26 -81.30
C GLY A 1043 111.72 -13.09 -81.20
N PHE A 1044 112.47 -14.19 -81.09
CA PHE A 1044 113.93 -14.20 -81.14
C PHE A 1044 114.44 -15.13 -82.25
N THR A 1045 115.60 -14.78 -82.84
CA THR A 1045 116.29 -15.58 -83.86
C THR A 1045 117.80 -15.57 -83.62
N PHE A 1046 118.39 -16.76 -83.56
CA PHE A 1046 119.83 -17.01 -83.68
C PHE A 1046 120.15 -17.44 -85.10
N THR A 1047 121.32 -17.04 -85.63
CA THR A 1047 121.75 -17.36 -86.99
C THR A 1047 123.16 -17.93 -86.98
N SER A 1048 123.52 -18.68 -88.02
CA SER A 1048 124.80 -19.40 -88.11
C SER A 1048 124.98 -20.45 -87.01
N THR A 1049 123.87 -20.97 -86.46
CA THR A 1049 123.86 -21.91 -85.32
C THR A 1049 124.54 -23.23 -85.66
N ASN A 1050 124.52 -23.64 -86.93
CA ASN A 1050 125.24 -24.81 -87.45
C ASN A 1050 126.78 -24.72 -87.34
N TYR A 1051 127.34 -23.52 -87.13
CA TYR A 1051 128.77 -23.34 -86.87
C TYR A 1051 129.09 -23.23 -85.37
N LEU A 1052 128.06 -22.94 -84.55
CA LEU A 1052 128.18 -22.71 -83.10
C LEU A 1052 127.89 -23.98 -82.29
N ILE A 1053 126.97 -24.82 -82.79
CA ILE A 1053 126.64 -26.14 -82.26
C ILE A 1053 127.36 -27.14 -83.15
N LYS A 1054 128.41 -27.77 -82.65
CA LYS A 1054 129.37 -28.52 -83.48
C LYS A 1054 129.13 -30.03 -83.45
N ASN A 1055 128.50 -30.53 -82.39
CA ASN A 1055 128.15 -31.94 -82.25
C ASN A 1055 126.66 -32.10 -81.89
N PRO A 1056 126.00 -33.18 -82.36
CA PRO A 1056 124.62 -33.46 -81.99
C PRO A 1056 124.44 -33.75 -80.49
N THR A 1057 125.53 -34.01 -79.76
CA THR A 1057 125.53 -34.21 -78.29
C THR A 1057 125.77 -32.93 -77.49
N ASP A 1058 125.98 -31.79 -78.14
CA ASP A 1058 126.20 -30.52 -77.43
C ASP A 1058 124.91 -30.09 -76.70
N LYS A 1059 125.02 -29.68 -75.44
CA LYS A 1059 123.87 -29.17 -74.68
C LYS A 1059 123.56 -27.74 -75.13
N VAL A 1060 122.43 -27.57 -75.82
CA VAL A 1060 121.99 -26.28 -76.35
C VAL A 1060 120.93 -25.69 -75.41
N GLU A 1061 121.12 -24.47 -74.94
CA GLU A 1061 120.21 -23.81 -74.02
C GLU A 1061 119.89 -22.39 -74.49
N ILE A 1062 118.64 -21.98 -74.27
CA ILE A 1062 118.17 -20.62 -74.54
C ILE A 1062 117.82 -19.94 -73.23
N ILE A 1063 118.35 -18.74 -73.06
CA ILE A 1063 118.29 -17.99 -71.80
C ILE A 1063 117.73 -16.61 -72.08
N GLY A 1064 116.58 -16.31 -71.48
CA GLY A 1064 115.99 -14.99 -71.42
C GLY A 1064 116.53 -14.22 -70.24
N VAL A 1065 117.01 -13.00 -70.49
CA VAL A 1065 117.60 -12.11 -69.48
C VAL A 1065 116.92 -10.74 -69.48
N ASP A 1066 116.98 -10.03 -68.35
CA ASP A 1066 116.56 -8.63 -68.28
C ASP A 1066 117.53 -7.68 -69.01
N ALA A 1067 117.24 -6.38 -68.98
CA ALA A 1067 118.05 -5.35 -69.65
C ALA A 1067 119.48 -5.24 -69.09
N GLN A 1068 119.70 -5.73 -67.87
CA GLN A 1068 120.98 -5.76 -67.16
C GLN A 1068 121.69 -7.12 -67.29
N TYR A 1069 121.19 -8.01 -68.15
CA TYR A 1069 121.73 -9.35 -68.42
C TYR A 1069 121.60 -10.37 -67.28
N LYS A 1070 120.71 -10.13 -66.31
CA LYS A 1070 120.39 -11.11 -65.27
C LYS A 1070 119.40 -12.14 -65.81
N GLU A 1071 119.66 -13.41 -65.55
CA GLU A 1071 118.81 -14.53 -65.98
C GLU A 1071 117.41 -14.45 -65.37
N ILE A 1072 116.39 -14.44 -66.24
CA ILE A 1072 114.98 -14.51 -65.87
C ILE A 1072 114.46 -15.93 -66.07
N LYS A 1073 114.81 -16.56 -67.20
CA LYS A 1073 114.37 -17.92 -67.52
C LYS A 1073 115.34 -18.61 -68.46
N ARG A 1074 115.57 -19.91 -68.25
CA ARG A 1074 116.37 -20.77 -69.10
C ARG A 1074 115.59 -22.01 -69.51
N ILE A 1075 115.76 -22.40 -70.77
CA ILE A 1075 115.21 -23.64 -71.32
C ILE A 1075 116.33 -24.40 -72.04
N VAL A 1076 116.30 -25.72 -71.96
CA VAL A 1076 117.21 -26.61 -72.68
C VAL A 1076 116.52 -27.07 -73.95
N LEU A 1077 117.22 -27.03 -75.07
CA LEU A 1077 116.77 -27.62 -76.33
C LEU A 1077 117.41 -29.00 -76.45
N ASN A 1078 116.55 -30.00 -76.66
CA ASN A 1078 116.97 -31.40 -76.81
C ASN A 1078 116.97 -31.79 -78.28
#